data_AF-A0AAU3AEW3-F1
#
_entry.id   AF-A0AAU3AEW3-F1
#
_cell.length_a   1.000
_cell.length_b   1.000
_cell.length_c   1.000
_cell.angle_alpha   90.00
_cell.angle_beta   90.00
_cell.angle_gamma   90.00
#
_symmetry.space_group_name_H-M   'P 1'
#
loop_
_entity.id
_entity.type
_entity.pdbx_description
1 polymer ?
#
loop_
_entity_poly.entity_id
_entity_poly.type
_entity_poly.pdbx_seq_one_letter_code
_entity_poly.pdbx_strand_id
1 'polypeptide(L)'
;MRRYEWRPFLERWSAEWADVYDEDLDARDGDRDAHAARWLGFEPADEERLAALERRTGHPLPPSLRSFLQVTDGWRYAGHFVYLLAGTEHIDWCGDPHGLGEIWLEDLDEDADDEEVREAGVWARSLQLAVESDMVDVLLDPDDVDEHGEWAVYTYAGWRAAPPRRYASFRHFMEDMYQEFLRMSADRPGFANDTTRSVDAGVERALADALSGEYEAAAEVLAEAVACGRPRAGRLLAQIRALSGAGGSTERAGASLRDPYVAREAMPLSCAQEGGSGRDDDTWFLGRYPEEDRETVAGVLERIRQGTFAYEASGAFGEAVRVARELAVRARPEAAWRTLLEAAPSWVPLTSDHIAPVGLLADSVLGPLLTPERGRALLATPRGAAATPAPTMAAETAAPDTDGLGWLAAPGHTWRGCRLVLVEGVQPDELHRRMGAGGPLLPALRAWNADTRHCSPDARTWESRVVVRTGCAGADWTFAYSGAGLDARADRFVSPAVAASHGTRALTLAIDHGFAHRDGEGRAESFHFSLAEDGKVVHSLTVHGDEVTVTGEVPVFLEPCLRLFGTDPSGPEDEPAPDPVRQTLDAIAAEFGVTLSEEALVDGRLDAFETVSWLREPRAGESWAYITMGRPPE
;
A
#
# COMPACT_ATOMS: atom_id res chain seq x y z
N MET A 1 27.07 35.46 -7.03
CA MET A 1 25.74 35.51 -7.65
C MET A 1 25.55 34.25 -8.46
N ARG A 2 24.61 33.38 -8.06
CA ARG A 2 24.11 32.34 -8.98
C ARG A 2 23.53 33.09 -10.19
N ARG A 3 23.98 32.76 -11.40
CA ARG A 3 23.36 33.27 -12.62
C ARG A 3 22.13 32.40 -12.86
N TYR A 4 20.97 32.92 -12.52
CA TYR A 4 19.71 32.36 -12.98
C TYR A 4 19.63 32.65 -14.49
N GLU A 5 19.49 31.62 -15.33
CA GLU A 5 19.38 31.77 -16.78
C GLU A 5 17.97 32.24 -17.19
N TRP A 6 17.55 33.39 -16.67
CA TRP A 6 16.20 33.94 -16.88
C TRP A 6 15.90 34.25 -18.34
N ARG A 7 16.81 34.93 -19.04
CA ARG A 7 16.56 35.37 -20.43
C ARG A 7 16.25 34.20 -21.38
N PRO A 8 17.06 33.13 -21.48
CA PRO A 8 16.72 31.99 -22.33
C PRO A 8 15.40 31.30 -21.94
N PHE A 9 15.09 31.23 -20.64
CA PHE A 9 13.85 30.64 -20.14
C PHE A 9 12.62 31.47 -20.56
N LEU A 10 12.66 32.78 -20.37
CA LEU A 10 11.57 33.70 -20.70
C LEU A 10 11.39 33.88 -22.22
N GLU A 11 12.47 33.87 -23.00
CA GLU A 11 12.42 33.90 -24.47
C GLU A 11 11.71 32.66 -25.01
N ARG A 12 11.99 31.48 -24.44
CA ARG A 12 11.30 30.23 -24.79
C ARG A 12 9.82 30.30 -24.47
N TRP A 13 9.47 30.68 -23.23
CA TRP A 13 8.07 30.79 -22.82
C TRP A 13 7.31 31.78 -23.72
N SER A 14 7.89 32.95 -24.02
CA SER A 14 7.27 33.94 -24.89
C SER A 14 7.02 33.41 -26.31
N ALA A 15 7.97 32.66 -26.86
CA ALA A 15 7.81 32.05 -28.18
C ALA A 15 6.69 31.01 -28.18
N GLU A 16 6.63 30.15 -27.17
CA GLU A 16 5.61 29.10 -27.07
C GLU A 16 4.21 29.65 -26.81
N TRP A 17 4.09 30.71 -26.02
CA TRP A 17 2.84 31.43 -25.84
C TRP A 17 2.37 32.06 -27.16
N ALA A 18 3.29 32.69 -27.90
CA ALA A 18 2.95 33.31 -29.17
C ALA A 18 2.47 32.28 -30.22
N ASP A 19 2.92 31.02 -30.14
CA ASP A 19 2.49 29.96 -31.05
C ASP A 19 1.05 29.47 -30.77
N VAL A 20 0.50 29.71 -29.57
CA VAL A 20 -0.87 29.32 -29.17
C VAL A 20 -1.82 30.51 -28.98
N TYR A 21 -1.32 31.72 -29.19
CA TYR A 21 -2.11 32.92 -29.05
C TYR A 21 -3.22 32.95 -30.11
N ASP A 22 -4.47 33.10 -29.66
CA ASP A 22 -5.64 33.26 -30.51
C ASP A 22 -6.28 34.61 -30.21
N GLU A 23 -6.24 35.54 -31.18
CA GLU A 23 -6.78 36.89 -31.01
C GLU A 23 -8.30 36.88 -30.74
N ASP A 24 -9.03 35.87 -31.21
CA ASP A 24 -10.48 35.78 -31.02
C ASP A 24 -10.85 35.25 -29.61
N LEU A 25 -9.92 34.58 -28.93
CA LEU A 25 -10.14 33.96 -27.61
C LEU A 25 -9.42 34.69 -26.46
N ASP A 26 -8.25 35.30 -26.73
CA ASP A 26 -7.31 35.76 -25.71
C ASP A 26 -7.02 37.28 -25.77
N ALA A 27 -7.91 38.10 -26.35
CA ALA A 27 -7.65 39.54 -26.53
C ALA A 27 -7.67 40.36 -25.23
N ARG A 28 -6.49 40.58 -24.60
CA ARG A 28 -6.27 41.64 -23.61
C ARG A 28 -5.41 42.79 -24.17
N ASP A 29 -5.43 43.91 -23.48
CA ASP A 29 -4.66 45.09 -23.83
C ASP A 29 -3.14 44.83 -23.76
N GLY A 30 -2.46 45.05 -24.88
CA GLY A 30 -1.02 44.83 -25.06
C GLY A 30 -0.64 43.46 -25.62
N ASP A 31 -1.57 42.51 -25.72
CA ASP A 31 -1.26 41.15 -26.20
C ASP A 31 -0.91 41.09 -27.68
N ARG A 32 -1.55 41.92 -28.51
CA ARG A 32 -1.19 42.04 -29.92
C ARG A 32 0.25 42.47 -30.12
N ASP A 33 0.71 43.44 -29.33
CA ASP A 33 2.07 43.97 -29.42
C ASP A 33 3.07 42.94 -28.88
N ALA A 34 2.74 42.26 -27.76
CA ALA A 34 3.54 41.17 -27.19
C ALA A 34 3.66 39.97 -28.14
N HIS A 35 2.57 39.59 -28.81
CA HIS A 35 2.53 38.54 -29.82
C HIS A 35 3.38 38.92 -31.05
N ALA A 36 3.24 40.15 -31.56
CA ALA A 36 4.05 40.65 -32.67
C ALA A 36 5.56 40.70 -32.32
N ALA A 37 5.90 41.06 -31.09
CA ALA A 37 7.28 41.08 -30.59
C ALA A 37 7.80 39.70 -30.17
N ARG A 38 6.92 38.69 -30.03
CA ARG A 38 7.17 37.38 -29.41
C ARG A 38 7.87 37.50 -28.05
N TRP A 39 7.43 38.47 -27.24
CA TRP A 39 8.00 38.77 -25.93
C TRP A 39 6.91 39.17 -24.95
N LEU A 40 6.78 38.43 -23.85
CA LEU A 40 5.79 38.67 -22.79
C LEU A 40 6.27 39.65 -21.70
N GLY A 41 7.57 39.89 -21.65
CA GLY A 41 8.17 40.78 -20.66
C GLY A 41 8.09 42.27 -21.02
N PHE A 42 8.59 43.10 -20.13
CA PHE A 42 8.70 44.55 -20.26
C PHE A 42 10.17 44.97 -20.34
N GLU A 43 10.42 46.28 -20.41
CA GLU A 43 11.79 46.80 -20.33
C GLU A 43 12.44 46.39 -19.00
N PRO A 44 13.73 46.05 -18.97
CA PRO A 44 14.43 45.70 -17.72
C PRO A 44 14.42 46.83 -16.68
N ALA A 45 14.38 46.47 -15.41
CA ALA A 45 14.59 47.41 -14.31
C ALA A 45 16.08 47.76 -14.19
N ASP A 46 16.38 49.05 -14.07
CA ASP A 46 17.72 49.53 -13.74
C ASP A 46 17.99 49.46 -12.23
N GLU A 47 19.24 49.64 -11.85
CA GLU A 47 19.65 49.61 -10.43
C GLU A 47 18.98 50.70 -9.59
N GLU A 48 18.57 51.82 -10.20
CA GLU A 48 17.89 52.91 -9.49
C GLU A 48 16.47 52.49 -9.09
N ARG A 49 15.72 51.86 -9.99
CA ARG A 49 14.39 51.30 -9.71
C ARG A 49 14.43 50.17 -8.71
N LEU A 50 15.42 49.27 -8.81
CA LEU A 50 15.59 48.18 -7.84
C LEU A 50 15.91 48.72 -6.43
N ALA A 51 16.84 49.67 -6.33
CA ALA A 51 17.17 50.30 -5.06
C ALA A 51 16.03 51.16 -4.50
N ALA A 52 15.14 51.69 -5.36
CA ALA A 52 13.93 52.37 -4.92
C ALA A 52 12.90 51.38 -4.34
N LEU A 53 12.71 50.24 -5.01
CA LEU A 53 11.84 49.17 -4.52
C LEU A 53 12.30 48.65 -3.16
N GLU A 54 13.58 48.31 -3.01
CA GLU A 54 14.15 47.82 -1.73
C GLU A 54 14.01 48.83 -0.59
N ARG A 55 14.13 50.13 -0.89
CA ARG A 55 13.89 51.19 0.09
C ARG A 55 12.41 51.32 0.46
N ARG A 56 11.50 51.06 -0.49
CA ARG A 56 10.05 51.13 -0.26
C ARG A 56 9.55 49.95 0.55
N THR A 57 10.03 48.75 0.25
CA THR A 57 9.66 47.51 0.97
C THR A 57 10.42 47.39 2.29
N GLY A 58 11.59 48.02 2.43
CA GLY A 58 12.40 47.98 3.65
C GLY A 58 13.34 46.77 3.75
N HIS A 59 13.38 45.93 2.71
CA HIS A 59 14.15 44.68 2.66
C HIS A 59 14.92 44.56 1.33
N PRO A 60 16.13 43.99 1.32
CA PRO A 60 16.83 43.66 0.08
C PRO A 60 16.10 42.53 -0.65
N LEU A 61 15.87 42.66 -1.95
CA LEU A 61 15.07 41.70 -2.71
C LEU A 61 15.75 40.32 -2.77
N PRO A 62 14.96 39.22 -2.81
CA PRO A 62 15.52 37.89 -2.94
C PRO A 62 16.28 37.76 -4.29
N PRO A 63 17.41 37.03 -4.34
CA PRO A 63 18.29 37.00 -5.51
C PRO A 63 17.59 36.61 -6.82
N SER A 64 16.65 35.66 -6.78
CA SER A 64 15.91 35.23 -7.96
C SER A 64 14.97 36.32 -8.51
N LEU A 65 14.24 37.05 -7.66
CA LEU A 65 13.38 38.16 -8.07
C LEU A 65 14.19 39.36 -8.58
N ARG A 66 15.28 39.72 -7.87
CA ARG A 66 16.13 40.85 -8.30
C ARG A 66 16.71 40.61 -9.69
N SER A 67 17.25 39.41 -9.94
CA SER A 67 17.81 39.04 -11.24
C SER A 67 16.75 38.90 -12.35
N PHE A 68 15.51 38.53 -12.00
CA PHE A 68 14.38 38.53 -12.91
C PHE A 68 14.01 39.94 -13.36
N LEU A 69 13.89 40.88 -12.41
CA LEU A 69 13.56 42.28 -12.70
C LEU A 69 14.63 42.98 -13.56
N GLN A 70 15.91 42.58 -13.42
CA GLN A 70 17.01 43.00 -14.30
C GLN A 70 16.90 42.46 -15.74
N VAL A 71 16.01 41.50 -16.01
CA VAL A 71 15.71 40.99 -17.36
C VAL A 71 14.38 41.54 -17.86
N THR A 72 13.39 41.72 -16.99
CA THR A 72 12.05 42.20 -17.33
C THR A 72 11.37 42.84 -16.11
N ASP A 73 10.94 44.10 -16.22
CA ASP A 73 10.28 44.81 -15.11
C ASP A 73 8.76 44.49 -15.04
N GLY A 74 8.46 43.23 -14.72
CA GLY A 74 7.11 42.66 -14.73
C GLY A 74 6.97 41.56 -15.79
N TRP A 75 5.84 40.86 -15.79
CA TRP A 75 5.62 39.73 -16.72
C TRP A 75 4.15 39.47 -17.01
N ARG A 76 3.83 39.22 -18.28
CA ARG A 76 2.48 38.84 -18.71
C ARG A 76 2.31 37.34 -18.65
N TYR A 77 1.13 36.89 -18.22
CA TYR A 77 0.76 35.47 -18.21
C TYR A 77 1.74 34.60 -17.39
N ALA A 78 1.87 34.94 -16.10
CA ALA A 78 2.56 34.06 -15.14
C ALA A 78 1.64 32.88 -14.80
N GLY A 79 1.69 31.85 -15.65
CA GLY A 79 0.71 30.76 -15.62
C GLY A 79 -0.54 31.15 -16.39
N HIS A 80 -1.67 30.51 -16.08
CA HIS A 80 -2.92 30.79 -16.78
C HIS A 80 -3.81 31.80 -16.05
N PHE A 81 -3.69 31.87 -14.72
CA PHE A 81 -4.60 32.64 -13.88
C PHE A 81 -4.02 33.99 -13.41
N VAL A 82 -2.73 34.26 -13.63
CA VAL A 82 -2.11 35.56 -13.34
C VAL A 82 -1.77 36.24 -14.67
N TYR A 83 -2.59 37.20 -15.07
CA TYR A 83 -2.47 37.91 -16.35
C TYR A 83 -1.32 38.92 -16.34
N LEU A 84 -1.07 39.56 -15.19
CA LEU A 84 0.04 40.49 -15.03
C LEU A 84 0.71 40.34 -13.65
N LEU A 85 1.98 39.99 -13.69
CA LEU A 85 2.89 39.95 -12.54
C LEU A 85 3.62 41.30 -12.40
N ALA A 86 3.71 41.78 -11.17
CA ALA A 86 4.19 43.10 -10.83
C ALA A 86 5.67 43.32 -11.20
N GLY A 87 5.95 44.46 -11.82
CA GLY A 87 7.28 45.06 -11.87
C GLY A 87 7.55 45.92 -10.64
N THR A 88 8.71 46.56 -10.62
CA THR A 88 9.21 47.41 -9.54
C THR A 88 8.26 48.51 -9.11
N GLU A 89 7.41 49.02 -10.00
CA GLU A 89 6.42 50.05 -9.65
C GLU A 89 5.27 49.50 -8.79
N HIS A 90 4.81 48.27 -9.07
CA HIS A 90 3.56 47.71 -8.55
C HIS A 90 3.74 46.73 -7.39
N ILE A 91 4.98 46.30 -7.10
CA ILE A 91 5.27 45.49 -5.92
C ILE A 91 5.12 46.36 -4.66
N ASP A 92 4.15 46.02 -3.83
CA ASP A 92 3.89 46.68 -2.54
C ASP A 92 3.32 45.67 -1.53
N TRP A 93 3.19 46.08 -0.27
CA TRP A 93 2.58 45.28 0.79
C TRP A 93 1.13 44.93 0.43
N CYS A 94 0.75 43.65 0.58
CA CYS A 94 -0.59 43.17 0.25
C CYS A 94 -1.66 43.93 1.03
N GLY A 95 -1.44 44.14 2.33
CA GLY A 95 -2.35 44.89 3.20
C GLY A 95 -3.69 44.20 3.45
N ASP A 96 -3.80 42.92 3.06
CA ASP A 96 -4.97 42.07 3.19
C ASP A 96 -6.31 42.74 2.79
N PRO A 97 -6.49 43.08 1.51
CA PRO A 97 -7.62 43.88 1.04
C PRO A 97 -8.98 43.19 1.21
N HIS A 98 -8.98 41.88 1.46
CA HIS A 98 -10.16 41.04 1.57
C HIS A 98 -10.38 40.48 2.98
N GLY A 99 -9.51 40.82 3.96
CA GLY A 99 -9.61 40.32 5.33
C GLY A 99 -9.40 38.81 5.44
N LEU A 100 -8.65 38.21 4.50
CA LEU A 100 -8.39 36.78 4.48
C LEU A 100 -7.53 36.36 5.67
N GLY A 101 -6.58 37.18 6.09
CA GLY A 101 -5.74 36.89 7.25
C GLY A 101 -6.57 36.73 8.53
N GLU A 102 -7.58 37.58 8.75
CA GLU A 102 -8.48 37.44 9.90
C GLU A 102 -9.31 36.14 9.83
N ILE A 103 -9.84 35.81 8.65
CA ILE A 103 -10.63 34.59 8.44
C ILE A 103 -9.80 33.32 8.71
N TRP A 104 -8.59 33.25 8.15
CA TRP A 104 -7.71 32.09 8.35
C TRP A 104 -7.20 31.99 9.79
N LEU A 105 -6.98 33.11 10.49
CA LEU A 105 -6.60 33.11 11.90
C LEU A 105 -7.75 32.66 12.82
N GLU A 106 -9.01 32.96 12.47
CA GLU A 106 -10.20 32.51 13.20
C GLU A 106 -10.45 31.00 13.08
N ASP A 107 -9.99 30.37 12.00
CA ASP A 107 -10.11 28.93 11.75
C ASP A 107 -9.05 28.07 12.48
N LEU A 108 -8.03 28.70 13.09
CA LEU A 108 -7.01 27.99 13.90
C LEU A 108 -7.58 27.57 15.25
N ASP A 109 -7.33 26.32 15.66
CA ASP A 109 -7.66 25.82 16.99
C ASP A 109 -6.45 25.85 17.94
N GLU A 110 -6.64 25.38 19.19
CA GLU A 110 -5.58 25.37 20.21
C GLU A 110 -4.44 24.38 19.90
N ASP A 111 -4.65 23.46 18.95
CA ASP A 111 -3.70 22.42 18.52
C ASP A 111 -2.97 22.79 17.21
N ALA A 112 -3.25 23.96 16.63
CA ALA A 112 -2.66 24.42 15.38
C ALA A 112 -1.13 24.52 15.44
N ASP A 113 -0.46 24.03 14.39
CA ASP A 113 0.99 24.02 14.34
C ASP A 113 1.61 25.35 13.84
N ASP A 114 2.93 25.47 13.96
CA ASP A 114 3.67 26.66 13.54
C ASP A 114 3.55 26.93 12.03
N GLU A 115 3.19 25.94 11.21
CA GLU A 115 2.97 26.08 9.77
C GLU A 115 1.58 26.66 9.49
N GLU A 116 0.53 26.15 10.12
CA GLU A 116 -0.84 26.65 10.02
C GLU A 116 -0.94 28.11 10.49
N VAL A 117 -0.30 28.45 11.62
CA VAL A 117 -0.23 29.83 12.11
C VAL A 117 0.50 30.76 11.12
N ARG A 118 1.57 30.25 10.48
CA ARG A 118 2.34 31.00 9.48
C ARG A 118 1.51 31.23 8.23
N GLU A 119 0.81 30.22 7.74
CA GLU A 119 -0.07 30.32 6.56
C GLU A 119 -1.18 31.35 6.79
N ALA A 120 -1.84 31.33 7.96
CA ALA A 120 -2.90 32.27 8.27
C ALA A 120 -2.44 33.75 8.27
N GLY A 121 -1.20 34.02 8.71
CA GLY A 121 -0.66 35.38 8.78
C GLY A 121 -0.07 35.93 7.47
N VAL A 122 -0.09 35.17 6.36
CA VAL A 122 0.72 35.49 5.17
C VAL A 122 0.31 36.80 4.49
N TRP A 123 -0.99 37.12 4.43
CA TRP A 123 -1.52 38.33 3.78
C TRP A 123 -1.09 39.64 4.47
N ALA A 124 -0.87 39.61 5.79
CA ALA A 124 -0.51 40.81 6.55
C ALA A 124 0.98 41.18 6.41
N ARG A 125 1.85 40.19 6.14
CA ARG A 125 3.31 40.36 6.12
C ARG A 125 3.96 40.14 4.75
N SER A 126 3.19 39.85 3.71
CA SER A 126 3.73 39.58 2.38
C SER A 126 3.55 40.73 1.40
N LEU A 127 4.41 40.77 0.40
CA LEU A 127 4.30 41.65 -0.76
C LEU A 127 3.39 41.03 -1.82
N GLN A 128 2.48 41.81 -2.40
CA GLN A 128 1.63 41.37 -3.51
C GLN A 128 2.40 41.44 -4.84
N LEU A 129 2.42 40.34 -5.58
CA LEU A 129 3.03 40.25 -6.90
C LEU A 129 1.99 40.16 -8.04
N ALA A 130 0.76 39.71 -7.79
CA ALA A 130 -0.27 39.68 -8.82
C ALA A 130 -0.94 41.05 -8.94
N VAL A 131 -0.79 41.71 -10.10
CA VAL A 131 -1.44 42.99 -10.43
C VAL A 131 -2.81 42.74 -11.06
N GLU A 132 -2.87 41.77 -11.97
CA GLU A 132 -4.10 41.35 -12.63
C GLU A 132 -4.14 39.81 -12.63
N SER A 133 -5.19 39.23 -12.05
CA SER A 133 -5.37 37.78 -11.93
C SER A 133 -6.84 37.39 -11.87
N ASP A 134 -7.12 36.10 -12.05
CA ASP A 134 -8.44 35.49 -11.88
C ASP A 134 -8.68 35.10 -10.41
N MET A 135 -8.73 36.12 -9.54
CA MET A 135 -8.85 35.98 -8.08
C MET A 135 -7.75 35.09 -7.48
N VAL A 136 -6.53 35.28 -7.96
CA VAL A 136 -5.33 34.61 -7.43
C VAL A 136 -4.42 35.63 -6.77
N ASP A 137 -4.13 35.42 -5.49
CA ASP A 137 -3.08 36.14 -4.77
C ASP A 137 -1.74 35.45 -5.00
N VAL A 138 -0.71 36.25 -5.28
CA VAL A 138 0.69 35.81 -5.31
C VAL A 138 1.43 36.67 -4.32
N LEU A 139 1.82 36.05 -3.20
CA LEU A 139 2.35 36.71 -2.02
C LEU A 139 3.82 36.32 -1.83
N LEU A 140 4.70 37.30 -1.66
CA LEU A 140 6.11 37.07 -1.39
C LEU A 140 6.42 37.44 0.07
N ASP A 141 6.85 36.46 0.86
CA ASP A 141 6.99 36.60 2.31
C ASP A 141 8.46 36.90 2.71
N PRO A 142 8.79 38.12 3.15
CA PRO A 142 10.14 38.50 3.58
C PRO A 142 10.58 37.87 4.90
N ASP A 143 9.65 37.29 5.69
CA ASP A 143 9.95 36.64 6.97
C ASP A 143 10.18 35.12 6.82
N ASP A 144 9.81 34.54 5.67
CA ASP A 144 10.04 33.15 5.32
C ASP A 144 11.20 33.02 4.31
N VAL A 145 12.41 33.04 4.86
CA VAL A 145 13.68 33.11 4.11
C VAL A 145 14.47 31.82 4.24
N ASP A 146 14.91 31.26 3.11
CA ASP A 146 15.76 30.08 3.08
C ASP A 146 17.25 30.39 3.37
N GLU A 147 18.08 29.35 3.45
CA GLU A 147 19.53 29.46 3.67
C GLU A 147 20.29 30.22 2.55
N HIS A 148 19.64 30.50 1.42
CA HIS A 148 20.20 31.21 0.28
C HIS A 148 19.71 32.67 0.19
N GLY A 149 18.88 33.12 1.14
CA GLY A 149 18.27 34.45 1.11
C GLY A 149 17.13 34.57 0.10
N GLU A 150 16.59 33.45 -0.38
CA GLU A 150 15.36 33.43 -1.17
C GLU A 150 14.15 33.49 -0.25
N TRP A 151 13.12 34.21 -0.69
CA TRP A 151 11.88 34.36 0.05
C TRP A 151 10.83 33.40 -0.52
N ALA A 152 10.06 32.79 0.37
CA ALA A 152 8.96 31.93 -0.05
C ALA A 152 7.88 32.73 -0.80
N VAL A 153 7.28 32.09 -1.80
CA VAL A 153 6.10 32.61 -2.49
C VAL A 153 4.91 31.77 -2.06
N TYR A 154 3.80 32.41 -1.74
CA TYR A 154 2.52 31.76 -1.47
C TYR A 154 1.52 32.13 -2.55
N THR A 155 0.79 31.13 -3.05
CA THR A 155 -0.33 31.38 -3.97
C THR A 155 -1.63 30.95 -3.34
N TYR A 156 -2.64 31.81 -3.39
CA TYR A 156 -3.97 31.51 -2.88
C TYR A 156 -5.03 31.84 -3.92
N ALA A 157 -6.05 30.99 -4.00
CA ALA A 157 -7.23 31.24 -4.80
C ALA A 157 -8.43 30.55 -4.14
N GLY A 158 -9.47 31.32 -3.77
CA GLY A 158 -10.61 30.79 -3.01
C GLY A 158 -11.37 29.66 -3.72
N TRP A 159 -11.35 29.64 -5.06
CA TRP A 159 -11.97 28.59 -5.87
C TRP A 159 -11.20 27.25 -5.86
N ARG A 160 -9.95 27.21 -5.38
CA ARG A 160 -9.19 25.95 -5.24
C ARG A 160 -9.69 25.10 -4.06
N ALA A 161 -10.43 25.70 -3.12
CA ALA A 161 -10.87 25.05 -1.88
C ALA A 161 -9.72 24.32 -1.15
N ALA A 162 -8.54 24.93 -1.14
CA ALA A 162 -7.30 24.41 -0.59
C ALA A 162 -6.53 25.55 0.11
N PRO A 163 -5.67 25.23 1.10
CA PRO A 163 -4.83 26.23 1.76
C PRO A 163 -3.84 26.90 0.79
N PRO A 164 -3.24 28.04 1.19
CA PRO A 164 -2.20 28.70 0.40
C PRO A 164 -1.07 27.75 0.02
N ARG A 165 -0.75 27.65 -1.27
CA ARG A 165 0.35 26.80 -1.74
C ARG A 165 1.68 27.55 -1.61
N ARG A 166 2.59 27.04 -0.78
CA ARG A 166 3.95 27.55 -0.58
C ARG A 166 4.92 27.06 -1.66
N TYR A 167 5.80 27.95 -2.13
CA TYR A 167 6.96 27.66 -2.98
C TYR A 167 8.21 28.19 -2.29
N ALA A 168 9.31 27.44 -2.39
CA ALA A 168 10.57 27.79 -1.70
C ALA A 168 11.22 29.09 -2.19
N SER A 169 10.98 29.51 -3.44
CA SER A 169 11.51 30.77 -3.97
C SER A 169 10.70 31.28 -5.17
N PHE A 170 10.94 32.55 -5.54
CA PHE A 170 10.35 33.14 -6.75
C PHE A 170 10.75 32.39 -8.03
N ARG A 171 11.95 31.80 -8.08
CA ARG A 171 12.34 30.92 -9.20
C ARG A 171 11.44 29.69 -9.32
N HIS A 172 11.21 28.98 -8.22
CA HIS A 172 10.36 27.78 -8.22
C HIS A 172 8.91 28.13 -8.59
N PHE A 173 8.40 29.27 -8.12
CA PHE A 173 7.10 29.78 -8.53
C PHE A 173 7.03 29.98 -10.06
N MET A 174 8.00 30.65 -10.66
CA MET A 174 8.01 30.89 -12.11
C MET A 174 8.14 29.59 -12.93
N GLU A 175 8.85 28.58 -12.42
CA GLU A 175 8.92 27.26 -13.06
C GLU A 175 7.58 26.51 -13.01
N ASP A 176 6.89 26.52 -11.87
CA ASP A 176 5.56 25.91 -11.72
C ASP A 176 4.51 26.64 -12.59
N MET A 177 4.59 27.97 -12.69
CA MET A 177 3.72 28.75 -13.57
C MET A 177 3.96 28.45 -15.06
N TYR A 178 5.21 28.22 -15.45
CA TYR A 178 5.50 27.77 -16.81
C TYR A 178 4.93 26.36 -17.07
N GLN A 179 5.06 25.43 -16.12
CA GLN A 179 4.45 24.10 -16.22
C GLN A 179 2.91 24.17 -16.27
N GLU A 180 2.29 25.06 -15.50
CA GLU A 180 0.85 25.32 -15.56
C GLU A 180 0.43 25.79 -16.97
N PHE A 181 1.17 26.73 -17.56
CA PHE A 181 0.95 27.18 -18.93
C PHE A 181 1.02 26.02 -19.93
N LEU A 182 2.06 25.16 -19.84
CA LEU A 182 2.19 23.99 -20.70
C LEU A 182 1.00 23.04 -20.53
N ARG A 183 0.61 22.77 -19.29
CA ARG A 183 -0.49 21.84 -18.95
C ARG A 183 -1.83 22.33 -19.48
N MET A 184 -2.14 23.61 -19.33
CA MET A 184 -3.42 24.18 -19.77
C MET A 184 -3.47 24.40 -21.27
N SER A 185 -2.32 24.51 -21.93
CA SER A 185 -2.22 24.63 -23.38
C SER A 185 -2.15 23.27 -24.10
N ALA A 186 -2.03 22.16 -23.37
CA ALA A 186 -1.77 20.83 -23.93
C ALA A 186 -2.79 20.36 -24.99
N ASP A 187 -4.07 20.74 -24.82
CA ASP A 187 -5.16 20.37 -25.74
C ASP A 187 -5.43 21.44 -26.82
N ARG A 188 -4.70 22.58 -26.81
CA ARG A 188 -4.88 23.63 -27.81
C ARG A 188 -4.35 23.15 -29.18
N PRO A 189 -5.15 23.29 -30.26
CA PRO A 189 -4.68 22.95 -31.61
C PRO A 189 -3.40 23.71 -31.97
N GLY A 190 -2.37 23.00 -32.46
CA GLY A 190 -1.10 23.60 -32.86
C GLY A 190 -0.03 23.67 -31.77
N PHE A 191 -0.33 23.30 -30.52
CA PHE A 191 0.65 23.29 -29.42
C PHE A 191 1.57 22.05 -29.43
N ALA A 192 2.30 21.89 -30.54
CA ALA A 192 3.39 20.94 -30.69
C ALA A 192 4.68 21.72 -30.93
N ASN A 193 5.27 22.24 -29.85
CA ASN A 193 6.54 22.96 -29.85
C ASN A 193 7.74 22.05 -29.44
N ASP A 194 8.96 22.58 -29.43
CA ASP A 194 10.15 21.81 -29.08
C ASP A 194 10.13 21.27 -27.64
N THR A 195 9.59 22.03 -26.69
CA THR A 195 9.43 21.59 -25.30
C THR A 195 8.48 20.42 -25.20
N THR A 196 7.30 20.51 -25.81
CA THR A 196 6.32 19.42 -25.84
C THR A 196 6.89 18.16 -26.49
N ARG A 197 7.62 18.29 -27.61
CA ARG A 197 8.34 17.17 -28.25
C ARG A 197 9.42 16.57 -27.35
N SER A 198 10.15 17.41 -26.62
CA SER A 198 11.18 16.97 -25.68
C SER A 198 10.58 16.19 -24.50
N VAL A 199 9.45 16.67 -23.96
CA VAL A 199 8.69 16.01 -22.90
C VAL A 199 8.13 14.68 -23.41
N ASP A 200 7.52 14.65 -24.59
CA ASP A 200 6.98 13.41 -25.18
C ASP A 200 8.09 12.39 -25.47
N ALA A 201 9.24 12.84 -25.97
CA ALA A 201 10.43 12.00 -26.10
C ALA A 201 10.95 11.51 -24.73
N GLY A 202 10.80 12.31 -23.67
CA GLY A 202 11.06 11.91 -22.30
C GLY A 202 10.12 10.80 -21.83
N VAL A 203 8.83 10.87 -22.15
CA VAL A 203 7.85 9.81 -21.85
C VAL A 203 8.22 8.50 -22.55
N GLU A 204 8.64 8.53 -23.82
CA GLU A 204 9.09 7.32 -24.52
C GLU A 204 10.37 6.73 -23.91
N ARG A 205 11.31 7.58 -23.48
CA ARG A 205 12.51 7.11 -22.76
C ARG A 205 12.12 6.48 -21.42
N ALA A 206 11.29 7.14 -20.64
CA ALA A 206 10.83 6.65 -19.34
C ALA A 206 10.06 5.31 -19.46
N LEU A 207 9.30 5.12 -20.53
CA LEU A 207 8.68 3.83 -20.84
C LEU A 207 9.74 2.73 -21.01
N ALA A 208 10.77 2.99 -21.82
CA ALA A 208 11.86 2.05 -22.05
C ALA A 208 12.66 1.77 -20.77
N ASP A 209 12.98 2.81 -20.01
CA ASP A 209 13.72 2.75 -18.75
C ASP A 209 12.94 1.93 -17.71
N ALA A 210 11.63 2.16 -17.57
CA ALA A 210 10.77 1.38 -16.67
C ALA A 210 10.68 -0.11 -17.07
N LEU A 211 10.69 -0.42 -18.37
CA LEU A 211 10.71 -1.81 -18.85
C LEU A 211 12.08 -2.47 -18.68
N SER A 212 13.18 -1.70 -18.69
CA SER A 212 14.53 -2.23 -18.41
C SER A 212 14.85 -2.35 -16.93
N GLY A 213 14.00 -1.84 -16.03
CA GLY A 213 14.18 -1.93 -14.58
C GLY A 213 14.56 -0.62 -13.89
N GLU A 214 14.82 0.45 -14.64
CA GLU A 214 15.22 1.77 -14.13
C GLU A 214 13.98 2.62 -13.79
N TYR A 215 13.11 2.06 -12.94
CA TYR A 215 11.78 2.62 -12.70
C TYR A 215 11.80 3.90 -11.85
N GLU A 216 12.79 4.09 -10.97
CA GLU A 216 12.90 5.32 -10.17
C GLU A 216 13.17 6.54 -11.06
N ALA A 217 14.17 6.44 -11.95
CA ALA A 217 14.49 7.49 -12.91
C ALA A 217 13.30 7.73 -13.88
N ALA A 218 12.65 6.66 -14.33
CA ALA A 218 11.44 6.78 -15.13
C ALA A 218 10.32 7.52 -14.38
N ALA A 219 10.12 7.26 -13.09
CA ALA A 219 9.08 7.90 -12.29
C ALA A 219 9.29 9.42 -12.17
N GLU A 220 10.53 9.88 -12.03
CA GLU A 220 10.87 11.31 -12.01
C GLU A 220 10.50 12.00 -13.33
N VAL A 221 10.93 11.43 -14.46
CA VAL A 221 10.64 11.96 -15.80
C VAL A 221 9.12 11.96 -16.07
N LEU A 222 8.41 10.90 -15.67
CA LEU A 222 6.96 10.82 -15.82
C LEU A 222 6.24 11.85 -14.93
N ALA A 223 6.73 12.10 -13.71
CA ALA A 223 6.16 13.12 -12.83
C ALA A 223 6.30 14.53 -13.44
N GLU A 224 7.45 14.85 -14.03
CA GLU A 224 7.66 16.10 -14.77
C GLU A 224 6.71 16.19 -15.98
N ALA A 225 6.57 15.11 -16.75
CA ALA A 225 5.66 15.09 -17.90
C ALA A 225 4.18 15.26 -17.48
N VAL A 226 3.78 14.72 -16.33
CA VAL A 226 2.45 14.95 -15.73
C VAL A 226 2.27 16.42 -15.36
N ALA A 227 3.27 17.06 -14.76
CA ALA A 227 3.23 18.49 -14.43
C ALA A 227 3.05 19.36 -15.69
N CYS A 228 3.62 18.94 -16.83
CA CYS A 228 3.45 19.55 -18.15
C CYS A 228 2.15 19.16 -18.87
N GLY A 229 1.24 18.43 -18.24
CA GLY A 229 -0.07 18.05 -18.80
C GLY A 229 -0.05 16.89 -19.79
N ARG A 230 0.83 15.89 -19.59
CA ARG A 230 0.82 14.65 -20.38
C ARG A 230 0.00 13.56 -19.71
N PRO A 231 -1.25 13.30 -20.14
CA PRO A 231 -2.11 12.31 -19.50
C PRO A 231 -1.54 10.88 -19.61
N ARG A 232 -0.87 10.56 -20.72
CA ARG A 232 -0.17 9.28 -20.90
C ARG A 232 0.90 9.02 -19.84
N ALA A 233 1.63 10.06 -19.43
CA ALA A 233 2.63 9.93 -18.37
C ALA A 233 1.97 9.61 -17.02
N GLY A 234 0.78 10.15 -16.76
CA GLY A 234 0.00 9.86 -15.55
C GLY A 234 -0.38 8.39 -15.44
N ARG A 235 -0.80 7.76 -16.55
CA ARG A 235 -1.10 6.32 -16.61
C ARG A 235 0.12 5.46 -16.30
N LEU A 236 1.27 5.80 -16.87
CA LEU A 236 2.53 5.07 -16.63
C LEU A 236 2.99 5.23 -15.18
N LEU A 237 2.97 6.46 -14.66
CA LEU A 237 3.37 6.76 -13.29
C LEU A 237 2.46 6.08 -12.25
N ALA A 238 1.16 5.98 -12.53
CA ALA A 238 0.22 5.27 -11.68
C ALA A 238 0.59 3.79 -11.51
N GLN A 239 1.11 3.13 -12.56
CA GLN A 239 1.55 1.74 -12.48
C GLN A 239 2.75 1.55 -11.56
N ILE A 240 3.74 2.46 -11.67
CA ILE A 240 4.93 2.45 -10.81
C ILE A 240 4.52 2.66 -9.35
N ARG A 241 3.67 3.67 -9.08
CA ARG A 241 3.20 3.99 -7.72
C ARG A 241 2.38 2.87 -7.09
N ALA A 242 1.56 2.17 -7.89
CA ALA A 242 0.76 1.06 -7.41
C ALA A 242 1.63 -0.08 -6.85
N LEU A 243 2.71 -0.45 -7.55
CA LEU A 243 3.60 -1.54 -7.11
C LEU A 243 4.64 -1.08 -6.08
N SER A 244 5.12 0.17 -6.13
CA SER A 244 6.13 0.65 -5.18
C SER A 244 5.57 1.02 -3.79
N GLY A 245 4.24 0.98 -3.63
CA GLY A 245 3.54 1.34 -2.41
C GLY A 245 3.55 2.85 -2.10
N ALA A 246 3.94 3.69 -3.06
CA ALA A 246 4.17 5.12 -2.87
C ALA A 246 2.90 5.98 -2.73
N GLY A 247 1.77 5.39 -2.28
CA GLY A 247 0.53 6.11 -1.97
C GLY A 247 0.06 7.06 -3.09
N GLY A 248 -0.56 6.53 -4.13
CA GLY A 248 -1.11 7.33 -5.21
C GLY A 248 -2.49 6.84 -5.64
N SER A 249 -3.37 7.76 -6.01
CA SER A 249 -4.62 7.40 -6.69
C SER A 249 -4.27 6.52 -7.89
N THR A 250 -4.96 5.39 -8.02
CA THR A 250 -4.99 4.66 -9.29
C THR A 250 -5.36 5.62 -10.41
N GLU A 251 -4.95 5.29 -11.65
CA GLU A 251 -5.45 6.01 -12.82
C GLU A 251 -6.95 6.25 -12.66
N ARG A 252 -7.39 7.49 -12.91
CA ARG A 252 -8.73 7.98 -12.59
C ARG A 252 -9.76 6.93 -13.04
N ALA A 253 -10.29 6.17 -12.08
CA ALA A 253 -11.26 5.12 -12.34
C ALA A 253 -12.44 5.73 -13.11
N GLY A 254 -12.87 5.05 -14.18
CA GLY A 254 -13.94 5.52 -15.08
C GLY A 254 -13.65 5.48 -16.57
N ALA A 255 -12.47 5.01 -16.99
CA ALA A 255 -12.21 4.68 -18.38
C ALA A 255 -13.01 3.43 -18.82
N SER A 256 -13.34 3.34 -20.11
CA SER A 256 -14.12 2.24 -20.66
C SER A 256 -13.36 0.92 -20.64
N LEU A 257 -14.07 -0.19 -20.36
CA LEU A 257 -13.51 -1.56 -20.42
C LEU A 257 -13.19 -2.02 -21.85
N ARG A 258 -13.45 -1.19 -22.87
CA ARG A 258 -12.95 -1.41 -24.24
C ARG A 258 -11.42 -1.30 -24.33
N ASP A 259 -10.79 -0.58 -23.41
CA ASP A 259 -9.34 -0.57 -23.25
C ASP A 259 -8.87 -1.84 -22.50
N PRO A 260 -8.08 -2.74 -23.13
CA PRO A 260 -7.63 -3.97 -22.50
C PRO A 260 -6.84 -3.76 -21.20
N TYR A 261 -6.08 -2.67 -21.09
CA TYR A 261 -5.34 -2.33 -19.87
C TYR A 261 -6.32 -1.98 -18.75
N VAL A 262 -7.35 -1.19 -19.02
CA VAL A 262 -8.36 -0.83 -18.02
C VAL A 262 -9.11 -2.08 -17.56
N ALA A 263 -9.52 -2.94 -18.50
CA ALA A 263 -10.30 -4.14 -18.20
C ALA A 263 -9.53 -5.19 -17.37
N ARG A 264 -8.23 -5.36 -17.61
CA ARG A 264 -7.42 -6.42 -16.98
C ARG A 264 -6.56 -5.95 -15.82
N GLU A 265 -6.18 -4.67 -15.77
CA GLU A 265 -5.20 -4.17 -14.82
C GLU A 265 -5.81 -3.11 -13.89
N ALA A 266 -6.26 -1.97 -14.44
CA ALA A 266 -6.69 -0.83 -13.63
C ALA A 266 -8.01 -1.09 -12.89
N MET A 267 -9.03 -1.64 -13.55
CA MET A 267 -10.35 -1.87 -12.95
C MET A 267 -10.31 -2.86 -11.78
N PRO A 268 -9.65 -4.04 -11.88
CA PRO A 268 -9.53 -4.94 -10.73
C PRO A 268 -8.82 -4.28 -9.55
N LEU A 269 -7.76 -3.51 -9.80
CA LEU A 269 -7.03 -2.80 -8.75
C LEU A 269 -7.92 -1.75 -8.07
N SER A 270 -8.69 -0.96 -8.83
CA SER A 270 -9.66 -0.02 -8.27
C SER A 270 -10.73 -0.73 -7.42
N CYS A 271 -11.21 -1.92 -7.86
CA CYS A 271 -12.15 -2.72 -7.08
C CYS A 271 -11.52 -3.27 -5.79
N ALA A 272 -10.23 -3.65 -5.79
CA ALA A 272 -9.52 -4.10 -4.60
C ALA A 272 -9.36 -2.97 -3.57
N GLN A 273 -9.09 -1.75 -4.03
CA GLN A 273 -9.04 -0.56 -3.18
C GLN A 273 -10.40 -0.22 -2.57
N GLU A 274 -11.48 -0.29 -3.36
CA GLU A 274 -12.83 -0.02 -2.88
C GLU A 274 -13.32 -1.11 -1.92
N GLY A 275 -13.08 -2.38 -2.23
CA GLY A 275 -13.48 -3.51 -1.39
C GLY A 275 -12.84 -3.50 0.00
N GLY A 276 -11.72 -2.82 0.18
CA GLY A 276 -11.08 -2.60 1.49
C GLY A 276 -11.67 -1.44 2.30
N SER A 277 -12.50 -0.58 1.70
CA SER A 277 -12.99 0.65 2.34
C SER A 277 -14.11 0.44 3.36
N GLY A 278 -14.72 -0.75 3.39
CA GLY A 278 -15.82 -1.09 4.31
C GLY A 278 -17.12 -0.31 4.07
N ARG A 279 -17.25 0.38 2.92
CA ARG A 279 -18.50 1.05 2.52
C ARG A 279 -19.47 0.05 1.89
N ASP A 280 -20.73 0.11 2.33
CA ASP A 280 -21.83 -0.71 1.78
C ASP A 280 -22.49 -0.07 0.54
N ASP A 281 -22.24 1.22 0.26
CA ASP A 281 -22.80 1.92 -0.91
C ASP A 281 -21.79 2.05 -2.06
N ASP A 282 -21.95 1.19 -3.07
CA ASP A 282 -21.12 1.16 -4.27
C ASP A 282 -21.55 2.18 -5.34
N THR A 283 -22.64 2.93 -5.13
CA THR A 283 -23.25 3.79 -6.15
C THR A 283 -22.25 4.82 -6.69
N TRP A 284 -21.47 5.43 -5.80
CA TRP A 284 -20.45 6.41 -6.19
C TRP A 284 -19.28 5.77 -6.95
N PHE A 285 -18.82 4.59 -6.52
CA PHE A 285 -17.74 3.85 -7.17
C PHE A 285 -18.14 3.39 -8.57
N LEU A 286 -19.29 2.73 -8.71
CA LEU A 286 -19.84 2.28 -9.99
C LEU A 286 -20.19 3.45 -10.91
N GLY A 287 -20.61 4.58 -10.34
CA GLY A 287 -20.91 5.82 -11.07
C GLY A 287 -19.72 6.38 -11.86
N ARG A 288 -18.49 6.01 -11.51
CA ARG A 288 -17.28 6.39 -12.25
C ARG A 288 -17.20 5.74 -13.64
N TYR A 289 -17.74 4.54 -13.81
CA TYR A 289 -17.66 3.79 -15.06
C TYR A 289 -18.86 4.07 -15.98
N PRO A 290 -18.67 3.93 -17.32
CA PRO A 290 -19.76 3.98 -18.28
C PRO A 290 -20.89 3.00 -17.90
N GLU A 291 -22.14 3.36 -18.15
CA GLU A 291 -23.31 2.56 -17.75
C GLU A 291 -23.23 1.10 -18.25
N GLU A 292 -22.74 0.90 -19.47
CA GLU A 292 -22.52 -0.41 -20.10
C GLU A 292 -21.50 -1.30 -19.37
N ASP A 293 -20.57 -0.71 -18.62
CA ASP A 293 -19.48 -1.42 -17.94
C ASP A 293 -19.82 -1.74 -16.46
N ARG A 294 -20.81 -1.07 -15.86
CA ARG A 294 -21.11 -1.13 -14.42
C ARG A 294 -21.42 -2.52 -13.89
N GLU A 295 -22.17 -3.32 -14.64
CA GLU A 295 -22.50 -4.70 -14.24
C GLU A 295 -21.24 -5.58 -14.15
N THR A 296 -20.32 -5.43 -15.10
CA THR A 296 -19.05 -6.16 -15.10
C THR A 296 -18.17 -5.75 -13.92
N VAL A 297 -18.10 -4.44 -13.63
CA VAL A 297 -17.34 -3.90 -12.50
C VAL A 297 -17.92 -4.41 -11.17
N ALA A 298 -19.25 -4.37 -11.00
CA ALA A 298 -19.92 -4.89 -9.81
C ALA A 298 -19.63 -6.39 -9.60
N GLY A 299 -19.64 -7.18 -10.67
CA GLY A 299 -19.28 -8.61 -10.59
C GLY A 299 -17.82 -8.86 -10.22
N VAL A 300 -16.89 -7.99 -10.61
CA VAL A 300 -15.48 -8.07 -10.20
C VAL A 300 -15.31 -7.69 -8.73
N LEU A 301 -15.93 -6.58 -8.32
CA LEU A 301 -15.92 -6.12 -6.93
C LEU A 301 -16.46 -7.19 -5.97
N GLU A 302 -17.57 -7.83 -6.34
CA GLU A 302 -18.16 -8.91 -5.54
C GLU A 302 -17.22 -10.12 -5.44
N ARG A 303 -16.58 -10.53 -6.53
CA ARG A 303 -15.57 -11.62 -6.48
C ARG A 303 -14.38 -11.26 -5.59
N ILE A 304 -13.95 -10.01 -5.57
CA ILE A 304 -12.86 -9.55 -4.69
C ILE A 304 -13.30 -9.60 -3.22
N ARG A 305 -14.51 -9.12 -2.90
CA ARG A 305 -15.10 -9.21 -1.55
C ARG A 305 -15.21 -10.66 -1.08
N GLN A 306 -15.65 -11.55 -1.97
CA GLN A 306 -15.73 -12.98 -1.73
C GLN A 306 -14.35 -13.68 -1.67
N GLY A 307 -13.28 -13.04 -2.13
CA GLY A 307 -11.96 -13.63 -2.20
C GLY A 307 -11.74 -14.64 -3.32
N THR A 308 -12.58 -14.59 -4.35
CA THR A 308 -12.58 -15.53 -5.48
C THR A 308 -11.99 -14.95 -6.75
N PHE A 309 -11.66 -13.66 -6.76
CA PHE A 309 -11.02 -13.03 -7.91
C PHE A 309 -9.60 -13.56 -8.12
N ALA A 310 -9.35 -14.03 -9.34
CA ALA A 310 -8.06 -14.51 -9.80
C ALA A 310 -7.59 -13.67 -10.99
N TYR A 311 -6.35 -13.21 -10.92
CA TYR A 311 -5.71 -12.50 -12.02
C TYR A 311 -5.33 -13.48 -13.13
N GLU A 312 -5.50 -13.05 -14.38
CA GLU A 312 -5.24 -13.85 -15.57
C GLU A 312 -4.34 -13.06 -16.52
N ALA A 313 -3.23 -13.68 -16.93
CA ALA A 313 -2.35 -13.20 -17.98
C ALA A 313 -2.17 -14.27 -19.06
N SER A 314 -1.65 -13.87 -20.22
CA SER A 314 -1.38 -14.78 -21.34
C SER A 314 0.08 -15.27 -21.33
N GLY A 315 0.33 -16.37 -22.03
CA GLY A 315 1.69 -16.88 -22.28
C GLY A 315 2.37 -17.50 -21.05
N ALA A 316 3.70 -17.53 -21.07
CA ALA A 316 4.51 -18.14 -20.01
C ALA A 316 4.31 -17.47 -18.64
N PHE A 317 4.14 -16.14 -18.63
CA PHE A 317 3.82 -15.42 -17.41
C PHE A 317 2.46 -15.82 -16.82
N GLY A 318 1.43 -16.00 -17.65
CA GLY A 318 0.12 -16.48 -17.21
C GLY A 318 0.17 -17.86 -16.54
N GLU A 319 0.99 -18.76 -17.08
CA GLU A 319 1.20 -20.07 -16.47
C GLU A 319 1.96 -19.96 -15.14
N ALA A 320 2.96 -19.08 -15.05
CA ALA A 320 3.66 -18.80 -13.81
C ALA A 320 2.74 -18.20 -12.74
N VAL A 321 1.81 -17.31 -13.11
CA VAL A 321 0.77 -16.79 -12.21
C VAL A 321 -0.08 -17.92 -11.64
N ARG A 322 -0.52 -18.87 -12.48
CA ARG A 322 -1.31 -20.02 -12.04
C ARG A 322 -0.52 -20.90 -11.06
N VAL A 323 0.73 -21.20 -11.37
CA VAL A 323 1.63 -21.99 -10.50
C VAL A 323 1.90 -21.26 -9.18
N ALA A 324 2.21 -19.96 -9.23
CA ALA A 324 2.42 -19.14 -8.04
C ALA A 324 1.18 -19.12 -7.14
N ARG A 325 -0.01 -19.02 -7.72
CA ARG A 325 -1.26 -19.07 -6.96
C ARG A 325 -1.46 -20.41 -6.25
N GLU A 326 -1.13 -21.52 -6.92
CA GLU A 326 -1.17 -22.85 -6.31
C GLU A 326 -0.16 -23.00 -5.16
N LEU A 327 1.05 -22.45 -5.32
CA LEU A 327 2.07 -22.41 -4.27
C LEU A 327 1.60 -21.58 -3.07
N ALA A 328 1.02 -20.40 -3.31
CA ALA A 328 0.52 -19.52 -2.28
C ALA A 328 -0.61 -20.15 -1.45
N VAL A 329 -1.59 -20.80 -2.10
CA VAL A 329 -2.66 -21.55 -1.40
C VAL A 329 -2.10 -22.72 -0.59
N ARG A 330 -0.96 -23.29 -0.99
CA ARG A 330 -0.23 -24.33 -0.24
C ARG A 330 0.68 -23.77 0.85
N ALA A 331 0.54 -22.50 1.22
CA ALA A 331 1.37 -21.81 2.21
C ALA A 331 2.87 -21.77 1.83
N ARG A 332 3.17 -21.54 0.55
CA ARG A 332 4.54 -21.34 0.01
C ARG A 332 4.73 -19.94 -0.60
N PRO A 333 4.64 -18.87 0.20
CA PRO A 333 4.65 -17.50 -0.31
C PRO A 333 5.97 -17.15 -1.00
N GLU A 334 7.12 -17.57 -0.46
CA GLU A 334 8.42 -17.25 -1.06
C GLU A 334 8.62 -18.00 -2.39
N ALA A 335 8.20 -19.26 -2.48
CA ALA A 335 8.25 -20.01 -3.74
C ALA A 335 7.28 -19.44 -4.79
N ALA A 336 6.10 -19.00 -4.36
CA ALA A 336 5.13 -18.32 -5.22
C ALA A 336 5.72 -17.01 -5.77
N TRP A 337 6.33 -16.21 -4.89
CA TRP A 337 6.98 -14.96 -5.26
C TRP A 337 8.13 -15.17 -6.26
N ARG A 338 9.03 -16.13 -6.02
CA ARG A 338 10.12 -16.45 -6.96
C ARG A 338 9.60 -16.89 -8.32
N THR A 339 8.56 -17.71 -8.34
CA THR A 339 7.92 -18.14 -9.59
C THR A 339 7.43 -16.94 -10.42
N LEU A 340 6.85 -15.92 -9.77
CA LEU A 340 6.43 -14.69 -10.45
C LEU A 340 7.62 -13.87 -10.93
N LEU A 341 8.64 -13.68 -10.10
CA LEU A 341 9.81 -12.87 -10.40
C LEU A 341 10.63 -13.47 -11.55
N GLU A 342 10.85 -14.79 -11.56
CA GLU A 342 11.53 -15.51 -12.63
C GLU A 342 10.78 -15.46 -13.96
N ALA A 343 9.44 -15.39 -13.91
CA ALA A 343 8.61 -15.28 -15.09
C ALA A 343 8.44 -13.83 -15.59
N ALA A 344 8.76 -12.82 -14.79
CA ALA A 344 8.60 -11.41 -15.15
C ALA A 344 9.25 -11.04 -16.50
N PRO A 345 10.46 -11.52 -16.86
CA PRO A 345 11.03 -11.32 -18.20
C PRO A 345 10.14 -11.77 -19.37
N SER A 346 9.29 -12.79 -19.15
CA SER A 346 8.38 -13.34 -20.16
C SER A 346 7.02 -12.64 -20.22
N TRP A 347 6.78 -11.67 -19.34
CA TRP A 347 5.56 -10.88 -19.34
C TRP A 347 5.49 -9.98 -20.57
N VAL A 348 4.27 -9.82 -21.12
CA VAL A 348 4.01 -9.06 -22.34
C VAL A 348 2.96 -7.98 -22.05
N PRO A 349 3.22 -6.72 -22.45
CA PRO A 349 2.27 -5.64 -22.27
C PRO A 349 1.03 -5.82 -23.16
N LEU A 350 -0.12 -5.39 -22.64
CA LEU A 350 -1.42 -5.46 -23.33
C LEU A 350 -1.63 -4.29 -24.30
N THR A 351 -1.02 -3.15 -24.01
CA THR A 351 -1.10 -1.90 -24.76
C THR A 351 0.29 -1.23 -24.76
N SER A 352 0.49 -0.19 -25.57
CA SER A 352 1.75 0.57 -25.57
C SER A 352 2.06 1.26 -24.24
N ASP A 353 1.04 1.45 -23.40
CA ASP A 353 1.11 2.23 -22.16
C ASP A 353 1.00 1.32 -20.93
N HIS A 354 1.37 0.05 -21.09
CA HIS A 354 1.37 -0.96 -20.04
C HIS A 354 2.82 -1.36 -19.75
N ILE A 355 3.31 -1.11 -18.54
CA ILE A 355 4.70 -1.34 -18.12
C ILE A 355 4.84 -2.36 -16.98
N ALA A 356 3.74 -2.65 -16.27
CA ALA A 356 3.73 -3.65 -15.21
C ALA A 356 2.33 -4.26 -14.98
N PRO A 357 2.24 -5.55 -14.58
CA PRO A 357 0.99 -6.27 -14.30
C PRO A 357 0.37 -5.84 -12.95
N VAL A 358 -0.12 -4.61 -12.86
CA VAL A 358 -0.67 -4.04 -11.62
C VAL A 358 -1.97 -4.72 -11.15
N GLY A 359 -2.68 -5.40 -12.03
CA GLY A 359 -3.86 -6.20 -11.71
C GLY A 359 -3.57 -7.38 -10.78
N LEU A 360 -2.31 -7.83 -10.66
CA LEU A 360 -1.91 -8.84 -9.67
C LEU A 360 -2.19 -8.42 -8.24
N LEU A 361 -2.12 -7.12 -7.94
CA LEU A 361 -2.43 -6.57 -6.61
C LEU A 361 -3.91 -6.79 -6.23
N ALA A 362 -4.79 -7.00 -7.22
CA ALA A 362 -6.19 -7.32 -7.00
C ALA A 362 -6.46 -8.82 -6.80
N ASP A 363 -5.50 -9.69 -7.12
CA ASP A 363 -5.64 -11.13 -6.94
C ASP A 363 -5.89 -11.45 -5.47
N SER A 364 -6.91 -12.27 -5.20
CA SER A 364 -7.30 -12.54 -3.81
C SER A 364 -6.23 -13.30 -3.03
N VAL A 365 -5.41 -14.10 -3.72
CA VAL A 365 -4.37 -14.97 -3.15
C VAL A 365 -2.98 -14.35 -3.33
N LEU A 366 -2.66 -13.84 -4.51
CA LEU A 366 -1.33 -13.28 -4.82
C LEU A 366 -1.19 -11.81 -4.41
N GLY A 367 -2.28 -11.05 -4.34
CA GLY A 367 -2.26 -9.64 -3.94
C GLY A 367 -1.59 -9.41 -2.59
N PRO A 368 -1.93 -10.16 -1.52
CA PRO A 368 -1.25 -10.07 -0.22
C PRO A 368 0.27 -10.35 -0.27
N LEU A 369 0.73 -11.16 -1.24
CA LEU A 369 2.16 -11.45 -1.40
C LEU A 369 2.94 -10.28 -2.01
N LEU A 370 2.28 -9.37 -2.72
CA LEU A 370 2.91 -8.22 -3.37
C LEU A 370 3.04 -7.04 -2.41
N THR A 371 3.96 -7.16 -1.46
CA THR A 371 4.39 -6.05 -0.60
C THR A 371 5.04 -4.94 -1.43
N PRO A 372 5.14 -3.69 -0.92
CA PRO A 372 5.88 -2.63 -1.60
C PRO A 372 7.30 -3.03 -1.99
N GLU A 373 7.99 -3.81 -1.16
CA GLU A 373 9.36 -4.29 -1.41
C GLU A 373 9.39 -5.25 -2.60
N ARG A 374 8.47 -6.23 -2.63
CA ARG A 374 8.34 -7.16 -3.76
C ARG A 374 7.87 -6.46 -5.02
N GLY A 375 7.00 -5.46 -4.92
CA GLY A 375 6.59 -4.63 -6.05
C GLY A 375 7.74 -3.81 -6.64
N ARG A 376 8.62 -3.23 -5.81
CA ARG A 376 9.87 -2.58 -6.28
C ARG A 376 10.81 -3.59 -6.95
N ALA A 377 10.97 -4.79 -6.38
CA ALA A 377 11.77 -5.85 -7.00
C ALA A 377 11.18 -6.31 -8.35
N LEU A 378 9.85 -6.40 -8.46
CA LEU A 378 9.19 -6.68 -9.73
C LEU A 378 9.51 -5.58 -10.74
N LEU A 379 9.35 -4.31 -10.37
CA LEU A 379 9.61 -3.13 -11.21
C LEU A 379 11.08 -3.03 -11.65
N ALA A 380 12.03 -3.40 -10.79
CA ALA A 380 13.46 -3.42 -11.09
C ALA A 380 13.90 -4.57 -12.01
N THR A 381 13.06 -5.59 -12.20
CA THR A 381 13.38 -6.72 -13.09
C THR A 381 13.11 -6.35 -14.54
N PRO A 382 14.03 -6.52 -15.51
CA PRO A 382 13.74 -6.24 -16.92
C PRO A 382 12.56 -7.09 -17.46
N ARG A 383 11.64 -6.47 -18.20
CA ARG A 383 10.39 -7.07 -18.70
C ARG A 383 10.15 -6.80 -20.18
N GLY A 384 9.33 -7.63 -20.82
CA GLY A 384 8.91 -7.45 -22.21
C GLY A 384 10.07 -7.46 -23.20
N ALA A 385 10.05 -6.57 -24.20
CA ALA A 385 11.09 -6.50 -25.22
C ALA A 385 12.47 -6.05 -24.69
N ALA A 386 12.53 -5.44 -23.51
CA ALA A 386 13.78 -5.06 -22.84
C ALA A 386 14.44 -6.23 -22.12
N ALA A 387 13.71 -7.33 -21.90
CA ALA A 387 14.26 -8.55 -21.33
C ALA A 387 15.24 -9.19 -22.33
N THR A 388 16.53 -8.97 -22.13
CA THR A 388 17.55 -9.84 -22.72
C THR A 388 17.42 -11.20 -22.03
N PRO A 389 17.53 -12.35 -22.72
CA PRO A 389 17.53 -13.65 -22.04
C PRO A 389 18.68 -13.65 -21.03
N ALA A 390 18.36 -13.43 -19.76
CA ALA A 390 19.32 -13.46 -18.70
C ALA A 390 19.87 -14.89 -18.62
N PRO A 391 21.18 -15.07 -18.39
CA PRO A 391 21.68 -16.37 -17.96
C PRO A 391 20.88 -16.72 -16.71
N THR A 392 20.35 -17.94 -16.67
CA THR A 392 19.66 -18.52 -15.52
C THR A 392 20.45 -18.12 -14.28
N MET A 393 19.92 -17.14 -13.51
CA MET A 393 20.48 -16.77 -12.23
C MET A 393 20.50 -18.08 -11.45
N ALA A 394 21.69 -18.63 -11.25
CA ALA A 394 21.85 -19.79 -10.39
C ALA A 394 21.27 -19.36 -9.06
N ALA A 395 20.21 -20.04 -8.65
CA ALA A 395 19.50 -19.82 -7.41
C ALA A 395 20.52 -19.63 -6.28
N GLU A 396 20.83 -18.38 -5.95
CA GLU A 396 21.41 -18.07 -4.65
C GLU A 396 20.33 -18.46 -3.67
N THR A 397 20.59 -19.56 -2.96
CA THR A 397 19.76 -20.18 -1.94
C THR A 397 19.51 -19.19 -0.80
N ALA A 398 18.63 -18.22 -1.02
CA ALA A 398 17.84 -17.64 0.05
C ALA A 398 16.92 -18.75 0.57
N ALA A 399 16.90 -18.89 1.88
CA ALA A 399 16.36 -20.01 2.62
C ALA A 399 14.92 -20.37 2.16
N PRO A 400 14.49 -21.64 2.31
CA PRO A 400 13.08 -22.01 2.21
C PRO A 400 12.21 -21.10 3.12
N ASP A 401 10.89 -21.21 3.07
CA ASP A 401 10.02 -20.68 4.12
C ASP A 401 10.43 -21.29 5.49
N THR A 402 11.45 -20.74 6.16
CA THR A 402 12.15 -21.31 7.32
C THR A 402 11.87 -20.53 8.59
N ASP A 403 10.65 -20.03 8.73
CA ASP A 403 10.24 -19.32 9.95
C ASP A 403 10.17 -20.29 11.15
N GLY A 404 10.16 -21.60 10.90
CA GLY A 404 10.11 -22.63 11.92
C GLY A 404 8.71 -22.70 12.55
N LEU A 405 8.65 -22.99 13.85
CA LEU A 405 7.41 -22.95 14.63
C LEU A 405 7.47 -21.94 15.79
N GLY A 406 8.66 -21.47 16.19
CA GLY A 406 8.85 -20.65 17.38
C GLY A 406 8.12 -19.31 17.38
N TRP A 407 7.81 -18.74 16.21
CA TRP A 407 7.06 -17.49 16.11
C TRP A 407 5.61 -17.62 16.61
N LEU A 408 5.04 -18.84 16.62
CA LEU A 408 3.69 -19.10 17.17
C LEU A 408 3.59 -18.85 18.68
N ALA A 409 4.72 -18.70 19.40
CA ALA A 409 4.73 -18.35 20.81
C ALA A 409 4.56 -16.84 21.06
N ALA A 410 4.71 -15.98 20.04
CA ALA A 410 4.71 -14.53 20.22
C ALA A 410 3.28 -13.97 20.46
N PRO A 411 3.04 -13.20 21.54
CA PRO A 411 1.71 -12.67 21.89
C PRO A 411 1.24 -11.49 21.00
N GLY A 412 2.01 -11.08 19.99
CA GLY A 412 1.79 -9.84 19.22
C GLY A 412 0.67 -9.89 18.16
N HIS A 413 0.25 -11.08 17.74
CA HIS A 413 -0.70 -11.23 16.64
C HIS A 413 -2.08 -11.59 17.18
N THR A 414 -2.90 -10.60 17.60
CA THR A 414 -4.37 -10.60 17.88
C THR A 414 -5.13 -11.88 18.37
N TRP A 415 -4.46 -12.98 18.72
CA TRP A 415 -5.01 -14.33 18.74
C TRP A 415 -4.92 -14.88 20.16
N ARG A 416 -6.01 -15.46 20.64
CA ARG A 416 -6.16 -15.94 22.02
C ARG A 416 -5.45 -17.27 22.27
N GLY A 417 -4.47 -17.64 21.46
CA GLY A 417 -3.85 -18.97 21.38
C GLY A 417 -3.80 -19.52 19.97
N CYS A 418 -3.40 -20.78 19.82
CA CYS A 418 -3.37 -21.46 18.54
C CYS A 418 -3.72 -22.95 18.63
N ARG A 419 -4.25 -23.49 17.53
CA ARG A 419 -4.47 -24.93 17.31
C ARG A 419 -3.76 -25.33 16.04
N LEU A 420 -2.90 -26.33 16.10
CA LEU A 420 -2.16 -26.84 14.96
C LEU A 420 -2.22 -28.37 14.93
N VAL A 421 -2.51 -28.94 13.77
CA VAL A 421 -2.35 -30.37 13.51
C VAL A 421 -1.41 -30.53 12.32
N LEU A 422 -0.37 -31.36 12.45
CA LEU A 422 0.57 -31.69 11.38
C LEU A 422 0.41 -33.15 11.02
N VAL A 423 0.38 -33.49 9.73
CA VAL A 423 0.24 -34.86 9.24
C VAL A 423 1.27 -35.15 8.16
N GLU A 424 2.00 -36.24 8.32
CA GLU A 424 3.07 -36.65 7.42
C GLU A 424 2.51 -37.36 6.17
N GLY A 425 3.08 -37.07 5.00
CA GLY A 425 2.81 -37.76 3.74
C GLY A 425 1.40 -37.58 3.19
N VAL A 426 0.61 -36.65 3.73
CA VAL A 426 -0.79 -36.41 3.35
C VAL A 426 -0.89 -35.09 2.61
N GLN A 427 -1.65 -35.05 1.51
CA GLN A 427 -1.93 -33.82 0.76
C GLN A 427 -3.04 -32.99 1.44
N PRO A 428 -3.06 -31.65 1.29
CA PRO A 428 -4.09 -30.79 1.89
C PRO A 428 -5.55 -31.26 1.64
N ASP A 429 -5.87 -31.68 0.42
CA ASP A 429 -7.22 -32.16 0.05
C ASP A 429 -7.62 -33.48 0.73
N GLU A 430 -6.63 -34.29 1.10
CA GLU A 430 -6.83 -35.55 1.82
C GLU A 430 -6.99 -35.28 3.32
N LEU A 431 -6.32 -34.25 3.86
CA LEU A 431 -6.47 -33.86 5.26
C LEU A 431 -7.91 -33.48 5.60
N HIS A 432 -8.57 -32.75 4.70
CA HIS A 432 -10.00 -32.45 4.79
C HIS A 432 -10.87 -33.71 4.90
N ARG A 433 -10.56 -34.78 4.14
CA ARG A 433 -11.31 -36.04 4.19
C ARG A 433 -11.09 -36.82 5.48
N ARG A 434 -9.93 -36.66 6.13
CA ARG A 434 -9.58 -37.36 7.38
C ARG A 434 -10.12 -36.67 8.62
N MET A 435 -10.17 -35.34 8.62
CA MET A 435 -10.50 -34.54 9.82
C MET A 435 -11.72 -33.63 9.65
N GLY A 436 -12.28 -33.52 8.45
CA GLY A 436 -13.41 -32.63 8.17
C GLY A 436 -14.74 -33.18 8.69
N ALA A 437 -15.66 -32.29 9.06
CA ALA A 437 -17.01 -32.62 9.50
C ALA A 437 -17.95 -33.08 8.36
N GLY A 438 -17.41 -33.43 7.19
CA GLY A 438 -18.18 -33.87 6.01
C GLY A 438 -18.78 -32.75 5.14
N GLY A 439 -18.52 -31.48 5.48
CA GLY A 439 -18.84 -30.32 4.63
C GLY A 439 -17.87 -30.14 3.45
N PRO A 440 -18.11 -29.20 2.52
CA PRO A 440 -17.18 -28.93 1.42
C PRO A 440 -15.91 -28.22 1.91
N LEU A 441 -14.83 -28.31 1.11
CA LEU A 441 -13.69 -27.40 1.24
C LEU A 441 -14.17 -25.96 1.02
N LEU A 442 -13.75 -25.05 1.88
CA LEU A 442 -14.05 -23.63 1.80
C LEU A 442 -12.97 -22.93 0.95
N PRO A 443 -13.35 -21.92 0.16
CA PRO A 443 -12.40 -21.17 -0.65
C PRO A 443 -11.37 -20.46 0.23
N ALA A 444 -10.18 -20.20 -0.32
CA ALA A 444 -9.06 -19.60 0.39
C ALA A 444 -9.45 -18.41 1.29
N LEU A 445 -9.35 -18.60 2.62
CA LEU A 445 -9.76 -17.64 3.64
C LEU A 445 -8.53 -16.94 4.25
N ARG A 446 -8.71 -15.66 4.58
CA ARG A 446 -7.83 -14.95 5.52
C ARG A 446 -8.05 -15.48 6.93
N ALA A 447 -7.06 -15.30 7.81
CA ALA A 447 -7.13 -15.73 9.21
C ALA A 447 -8.40 -15.26 9.92
N TRP A 448 -8.64 -13.95 9.92
CA TRP A 448 -9.82 -13.35 10.55
C TRP A 448 -11.14 -13.96 10.06
N ASN A 449 -11.26 -14.23 8.75
CA ASN A 449 -12.46 -14.80 8.16
C ASN A 449 -12.69 -16.26 8.59
N ALA A 450 -11.61 -17.01 8.83
CA ALA A 450 -11.70 -18.37 9.36
C ALA A 450 -12.10 -18.36 10.84
N ASP A 451 -11.46 -17.51 11.65
CA ASP A 451 -11.64 -17.48 13.10
C ASP A 451 -12.99 -16.88 13.54
N THR A 452 -13.57 -15.98 12.74
CA THR A 452 -14.89 -15.38 13.01
C THR A 452 -16.06 -16.14 12.40
N ARG A 453 -15.80 -17.17 11.58
CA ARG A 453 -16.86 -17.92 10.92
C ARG A 453 -17.64 -18.75 11.94
N HIS A 454 -18.95 -18.59 11.95
CA HIS A 454 -19.81 -19.46 12.76
C HIS A 454 -19.77 -20.89 12.24
N CYS A 455 -19.72 -21.86 13.17
CA CYS A 455 -19.85 -23.28 12.86
C CYS A 455 -21.20 -23.56 12.18
N SER A 456 -21.26 -24.67 11.44
CA SER A 456 -22.47 -25.01 10.70
C SER A 456 -23.71 -25.09 11.61
N PRO A 457 -24.92 -24.73 11.12
CA PRO A 457 -26.14 -24.65 11.96
C PRO A 457 -26.56 -25.98 12.60
N ASP A 458 -26.06 -27.10 12.09
CA ASP A 458 -26.26 -28.46 12.62
C ASP A 458 -25.32 -28.80 13.78
N ALA A 459 -24.30 -27.98 14.04
CA ALA A 459 -23.36 -28.20 15.13
C ALA A 459 -24.09 -28.16 16.47
N ARG A 460 -23.87 -29.19 17.29
CA ARG A 460 -24.45 -29.21 18.64
C ARG A 460 -23.70 -28.22 19.52
N THR A 461 -24.39 -27.61 20.45
CA THR A 461 -23.87 -26.58 21.36
C THR A 461 -22.71 -27.02 22.26
N TRP A 462 -22.45 -28.34 22.37
CA TRP A 462 -21.30 -28.89 23.11
C TRP A 462 -20.09 -29.16 22.21
N GLU A 463 -20.25 -29.16 20.88
CA GLU A 463 -19.20 -29.49 19.92
C GLU A 463 -18.19 -28.35 19.82
N SER A 464 -16.91 -28.71 19.73
CA SER A 464 -15.84 -27.76 19.41
C SER A 464 -15.39 -28.00 17.98
N ARG A 465 -16.30 -27.77 17.02
CA ARG A 465 -15.93 -27.65 15.60
C ARG A 465 -15.23 -26.31 15.40
N VAL A 466 -14.26 -26.28 14.49
CA VAL A 466 -13.53 -25.06 14.16
C VAL A 466 -13.19 -25.08 12.69
N VAL A 467 -13.19 -23.91 12.07
CA VAL A 467 -12.69 -23.75 10.69
C VAL A 467 -11.17 -23.62 10.77
N VAL A 468 -10.48 -24.61 10.20
CA VAL A 468 -9.01 -24.61 10.10
C VAL A 468 -8.59 -24.26 8.69
N ARG A 469 -7.50 -23.52 8.57
CA ARG A 469 -6.78 -23.29 7.31
C ARG A 469 -5.72 -24.36 7.12
N THR A 470 -5.50 -24.79 5.88
CA THR A 470 -4.61 -25.90 5.54
C THR A 470 -3.53 -25.49 4.54
N GLY A 471 -2.38 -26.13 4.60
CA GLY A 471 -1.23 -25.86 3.73
C GLY A 471 -0.07 -26.82 3.98
N CYS A 472 1.05 -26.62 3.29
CA CYS A 472 2.26 -27.43 3.48
C CYS A 472 3.10 -26.91 4.66
N ALA A 473 3.71 -27.82 5.41
CA ALA A 473 4.55 -27.55 6.58
C ALA A 473 5.96 -28.16 6.42
N GLY A 474 6.76 -27.69 5.46
CA GLY A 474 8.00 -28.39 5.06
C GLY A 474 7.76 -29.45 3.99
N ALA A 475 8.76 -30.26 3.62
CA ALA A 475 8.71 -31.05 2.40
C ALA A 475 7.59 -32.11 2.37
N ASP A 476 7.39 -32.80 3.48
CA ASP A 476 6.53 -33.99 3.56
C ASP A 476 5.35 -33.86 4.52
N TRP A 477 5.12 -32.68 5.10
CA TRP A 477 4.06 -32.47 6.08
C TRP A 477 3.00 -31.48 5.59
N THR A 478 1.77 -31.68 6.04
CA THR A 478 0.64 -30.78 5.83
C THR A 478 0.09 -30.35 7.17
N PHE A 479 -0.32 -29.09 7.29
CA PHE A 479 -0.90 -28.57 8.51
C PHE A 479 -2.40 -28.27 8.39
N ALA A 480 -3.07 -28.26 9.54
CA ALA A 480 -4.36 -27.62 9.76
C ALA A 480 -4.25 -26.68 10.96
N TYR A 481 -4.60 -25.42 10.79
CA TYR A 481 -4.33 -24.35 11.75
C TYR A 481 -5.54 -23.43 12.00
N SER A 482 -5.73 -23.03 13.26
CA SER A 482 -6.72 -22.01 13.67
C SER A 482 -6.17 -21.14 14.79
N GLY A 483 -6.57 -19.86 14.80
CA GLY A 483 -6.23 -18.89 15.84
C GLY A 483 -7.14 -18.89 17.06
N ALA A 484 -8.09 -19.81 17.10
CA ALA A 484 -8.92 -20.04 18.27
C ALA A 484 -8.18 -20.92 19.28
N GLY A 485 -7.86 -20.39 20.47
CA GLY A 485 -7.39 -21.22 21.60
C GLY A 485 -8.39 -22.33 21.98
N LEU A 486 -7.89 -23.46 22.46
CA LEU A 486 -8.71 -24.53 23.06
C LEU A 486 -8.35 -24.70 24.52
N ASP A 487 -9.35 -25.00 25.36
CA ASP A 487 -9.09 -25.59 26.67
C ASP A 487 -8.78 -27.09 26.52
N ALA A 488 -7.51 -27.43 26.23
CA ALA A 488 -7.05 -28.81 26.08
C ALA A 488 -7.19 -29.65 27.37
N ARG A 489 -7.57 -29.03 28.50
CA ARG A 489 -7.91 -29.72 29.75
C ARG A 489 -9.34 -30.22 29.85
N ALA A 490 -10.19 -29.92 28.88
CA ALA A 490 -11.54 -30.46 28.92
C ALA A 490 -11.46 -31.99 29.09
N ASP A 491 -12.12 -32.57 30.10
CA ASP A 491 -12.22 -34.04 30.31
C ASP A 491 -12.79 -34.78 29.09
N ARG A 492 -13.33 -34.01 28.15
CA ARG A 492 -13.89 -34.44 26.88
C ARG A 492 -12.95 -34.25 25.70
N PHE A 493 -11.75 -33.71 25.87
CA PHE A 493 -10.81 -33.48 24.79
C PHE A 493 -10.42 -34.79 24.11
N VAL A 494 -10.47 -34.80 22.78
CA VAL A 494 -10.06 -35.91 21.92
C VAL A 494 -9.09 -35.35 20.89
N SER A 495 -7.85 -35.85 20.91
CA SER A 495 -6.84 -35.39 19.97
C SER A 495 -7.23 -35.77 18.53
N PRO A 496 -7.32 -34.80 17.61
CA PRO A 496 -7.62 -35.07 16.19
C PRO A 496 -6.51 -35.86 15.49
N ALA A 497 -5.28 -35.87 16.03
CA ALA A 497 -4.16 -36.65 15.50
C ALA A 497 -4.47 -38.15 15.37
N VAL A 498 -5.37 -38.69 16.21
CA VAL A 498 -5.79 -40.10 16.11
C VAL A 498 -6.46 -40.38 14.77
N ALA A 499 -7.49 -39.62 14.39
CA ALA A 499 -8.14 -39.81 13.09
C ALA A 499 -7.22 -39.45 11.92
N ALA A 500 -6.38 -38.42 12.09
CA ALA A 500 -5.49 -37.93 11.06
C ALA A 500 -4.34 -38.91 10.70
N SER A 501 -3.85 -39.64 11.70
CA SER A 501 -2.66 -40.52 11.60
C SER A 501 -2.92 -41.89 10.95
N HIS A 502 -4.13 -42.21 10.48
CA HIS A 502 -4.34 -43.53 9.83
C HIS A 502 -3.39 -43.75 8.65
N GLY A 503 -2.54 -44.79 8.74
CA GLY A 503 -1.49 -45.08 7.76
C GLY A 503 -0.31 -44.10 7.73
N THR A 504 -0.14 -43.24 8.74
CA THR A 504 0.95 -42.25 8.83
C THR A 504 1.19 -41.78 10.29
N ARG A 505 1.91 -40.66 10.49
CA ARG A 505 2.12 -39.97 11.76
C ARG A 505 1.41 -38.62 11.75
N ALA A 506 0.84 -38.23 12.91
CA ALA A 506 0.24 -36.91 13.09
C ALA A 506 0.57 -36.32 14.47
N LEU A 507 0.75 -35.00 14.50
CA LEU A 507 1.05 -34.21 15.69
C LEU A 507 -0.09 -33.22 15.93
N THR A 508 -0.54 -33.05 17.18
CA THR A 508 -1.44 -31.95 17.58
C THR A 508 -0.70 -31.05 18.56
N LEU A 509 -0.66 -29.75 18.27
CA LEU A 509 -0.24 -28.69 19.19
C LEU A 509 -1.44 -27.80 19.52
N ALA A 510 -1.58 -27.44 20.79
CA ALA A 510 -2.49 -26.37 21.20
C ALA A 510 -1.82 -25.46 22.23
N ILE A 511 -1.94 -24.16 22.03
CA ILE A 511 -1.40 -23.11 22.90
C ILE A 511 -2.57 -22.21 23.28
N ASP A 512 -2.67 -21.86 24.55
CA ASP A 512 -3.62 -20.87 25.06
C ASP A 512 -2.84 -19.87 25.90
N HIS A 513 -2.79 -18.62 25.43
CA HIS A 513 -2.13 -17.54 26.15
C HIS A 513 -3.10 -17.04 27.21
N GLY A 514 -2.71 -17.21 28.47
CA GLY A 514 -3.44 -16.69 29.60
C GLY A 514 -3.57 -15.17 29.52
N PHE A 515 -4.74 -14.63 29.89
CA PHE A 515 -4.91 -13.18 30.06
C PHE A 515 -5.16 -12.87 31.52
N ALA A 516 -4.46 -11.84 32.03
CA ALA A 516 -4.75 -11.27 33.34
C ALA A 516 -6.05 -10.47 33.28
N HIS A 517 -7.07 -10.85 34.06
CA HIS A 517 -8.23 -9.99 34.26
C HIS A 517 -7.84 -8.76 35.11
N ARG A 518 -8.57 -7.66 34.93
CA ARG A 518 -8.45 -6.43 35.74
C ARG A 518 -8.57 -6.68 37.26
N ASP A 519 -9.16 -7.81 37.64
CA ASP A 519 -9.44 -8.22 39.02
C ASP A 519 -8.38 -9.18 39.62
N GLY A 520 -7.28 -9.46 38.91
CA GLY A 520 -6.13 -10.22 39.42
C GLY A 520 -6.22 -11.75 39.29
N GLU A 521 -7.38 -12.32 38.92
CA GLU A 521 -7.51 -13.72 38.53
C GLU A 521 -7.24 -13.87 37.02
N GLY A 522 -5.99 -14.13 36.64
CA GLY A 522 -5.64 -14.44 35.24
C GLY A 522 -5.98 -15.89 34.87
N ARG A 523 -6.33 -16.14 33.60
CA ARG A 523 -6.38 -17.51 33.05
C ARG A 523 -4.94 -18.02 32.93
N ALA A 524 -4.67 -19.24 33.37
CA ALA A 524 -3.33 -19.83 33.26
C ALA A 524 -2.99 -20.19 31.80
N GLU A 525 -1.74 -20.00 31.41
CA GLU A 525 -1.24 -20.46 30.12
C GLU A 525 -1.32 -21.99 30.03
N SER A 526 -1.67 -22.50 28.84
CA SER A 526 -1.70 -23.94 28.59
C SER A 526 -1.02 -24.33 27.29
N PHE A 527 -0.33 -25.47 27.33
CA PHE A 527 0.37 -26.08 26.21
C PHE A 527 -0.01 -27.56 26.12
N HIS A 528 -0.40 -28.01 24.95
CA HIS A 528 -0.68 -29.41 24.67
C HIS A 528 0.11 -29.89 23.46
N PHE A 529 0.72 -31.05 23.59
CA PHE A 529 1.37 -31.82 22.54
C PHE A 529 0.79 -33.24 22.53
N SER A 530 0.43 -33.76 21.36
CA SER A 530 0.23 -35.20 21.19
C SER A 530 0.76 -35.70 19.85
N LEU A 531 1.41 -36.86 19.88
CA LEU A 531 1.87 -37.60 18.71
C LEU A 531 1.05 -38.89 18.59
N ALA A 532 0.46 -39.10 17.43
CA ALA A 532 -0.27 -40.31 17.09
C ALA A 532 0.32 -40.98 15.84
N GLU A 533 0.37 -42.30 15.86
CA GLU A 533 0.82 -43.14 14.76
C GLU A 533 -0.22 -44.22 14.49
N ASP A 534 -0.64 -44.34 13.22
CA ASP A 534 -1.62 -45.32 12.75
C ASP A 534 -2.89 -45.42 13.64
N GLY A 535 -3.45 -44.27 14.02
CA GLY A 535 -4.68 -44.23 14.81
C GLY A 535 -4.49 -44.49 16.31
N LYS A 536 -3.27 -44.41 16.84
CA LYS A 536 -3.00 -44.57 18.28
C LYS A 536 -2.11 -43.45 18.78
N VAL A 537 -2.47 -42.85 19.92
CA VAL A 537 -1.60 -41.89 20.60
C VAL A 537 -0.40 -42.63 21.17
N VAL A 538 0.81 -42.22 20.75
CA VAL A 538 2.08 -42.75 21.24
C VAL A 538 2.55 -41.93 22.44
N HIS A 539 2.49 -40.61 22.32
CA HIS A 539 2.90 -39.66 23.36
C HIS A 539 1.89 -38.52 23.48
N SER A 540 1.57 -38.10 24.71
CA SER A 540 0.89 -36.83 24.95
C SER A 540 1.41 -36.14 26.20
N LEU A 541 1.47 -34.81 26.13
CA LEU A 541 1.87 -33.92 27.21
C LEU A 541 0.88 -32.75 27.22
N THR A 542 0.25 -32.50 28.37
CA THR A 542 -0.55 -31.30 28.60
C THR A 542 0.00 -30.60 29.83
N VAL A 543 0.37 -29.34 29.67
CA VAL A 543 0.81 -28.43 30.73
C VAL A 543 -0.22 -27.31 30.83
N HIS A 544 -0.64 -26.96 32.03
CA HIS A 544 -1.47 -25.78 32.28
C HIS A 544 -1.24 -25.35 33.72
N GLY A 545 -0.87 -24.09 33.96
CA GLY A 545 -0.37 -23.69 35.28
C GLY A 545 0.57 -24.76 35.89
N ASP A 546 0.33 -25.17 37.13
CA ASP A 546 1.18 -26.14 37.83
C ASP A 546 0.86 -27.63 37.55
N GLU A 547 -0.14 -27.96 36.72
CA GLU A 547 -0.49 -29.38 36.46
C GLU A 547 0.08 -29.87 35.14
N VAL A 548 0.75 -31.01 35.19
CA VAL A 548 1.32 -31.71 34.04
C VAL A 548 0.68 -33.09 33.92
N THR A 549 0.06 -33.36 32.76
CA THR A 549 -0.50 -34.67 32.43
C THR A 549 0.30 -35.28 31.28
N VAL A 550 0.75 -36.52 31.46
CA VAL A 550 1.58 -37.24 30.47
C VAL A 550 0.98 -38.60 30.16
N THR A 551 0.98 -38.98 28.89
CA THR A 551 0.76 -40.37 28.43
C THR A 551 1.95 -40.81 27.59
N GLY A 552 2.56 -41.96 27.94
CA GLY A 552 3.78 -42.46 27.29
C GLY A 552 5.08 -41.93 27.92
N GLU A 553 6.21 -42.19 27.28
CA GLU A 553 7.53 -41.64 27.68
C GLU A 553 7.65 -40.20 27.14
N VAL A 554 8.13 -39.24 27.93
CA VAL A 554 8.26 -37.84 27.45
C VAL A 554 9.51 -37.71 26.59
N PRO A 555 9.40 -37.31 25.31
CA PRO A 555 10.58 -37.07 24.48
C PRO A 555 11.45 -35.92 25.03
N VAL A 556 12.77 -36.06 24.93
CA VAL A 556 13.76 -35.07 25.44
C VAL A 556 13.55 -33.67 24.88
N PHE A 557 13.09 -33.56 23.61
CA PHE A 557 12.83 -32.26 22.99
C PHE A 557 11.66 -31.48 23.63
N LEU A 558 10.82 -32.11 24.46
CA LEU A 558 9.76 -31.44 25.24
C LEU A 558 10.23 -30.99 26.63
N GLU A 559 11.47 -31.26 27.04
CA GLU A 559 12.01 -30.82 28.33
C GLU A 559 11.94 -29.29 28.55
N PRO A 560 12.15 -28.42 27.54
CA PRO A 560 12.07 -26.97 27.75
C PRO A 560 10.70 -26.50 28.23
N CYS A 561 9.58 -27.05 27.73
CA CYS A 561 8.24 -26.67 28.22
C CYS A 561 7.96 -27.19 29.63
N LEU A 562 8.65 -28.22 30.11
CA LEU A 562 8.57 -28.61 31.53
C LEU A 562 9.23 -27.57 32.45
N ARG A 563 10.09 -26.69 31.91
CA ARG A 563 10.68 -25.55 32.61
C ARG A 563 9.80 -24.31 32.61
N LEU A 564 8.63 -24.34 31.95
CA LEU A 564 7.59 -23.30 32.13
C LEU A 564 7.29 -23.05 33.62
N PHE A 565 7.58 -24.04 34.50
CA PHE A 565 7.45 -23.91 35.94
C PHE A 565 8.74 -24.35 36.65
N GLY A 566 9.59 -23.36 36.94
CA GLY A 566 10.84 -23.54 37.67
C GLY A 566 11.77 -22.32 37.68
N THR A 567 11.27 -21.11 37.95
CA THR A 567 12.15 -19.98 38.29
C THR A 567 11.71 -19.36 39.61
N ASP A 568 12.57 -19.54 40.61
CA ASP A 568 12.66 -18.71 41.80
C ASP A 568 12.60 -17.22 41.38
N PRO A 569 11.68 -16.38 41.90
CA PRO A 569 11.62 -14.94 41.60
C PRO A 569 12.86 -14.16 42.10
N SER A 570 13.91 -14.86 42.54
CA SER A 570 15.17 -14.33 43.08
C SER A 570 16.32 -14.25 42.06
N GLY A 571 16.07 -14.51 40.77
CA GLY A 571 17.09 -14.38 39.70
C GLY A 571 17.37 -12.92 39.32
N PRO A 572 18.61 -12.57 38.90
CA PRO A 572 18.97 -11.19 38.56
C PRO A 572 18.16 -10.68 37.35
N GLU A 573 17.55 -9.50 37.48
CA GLU A 573 16.55 -8.89 36.59
C GLU A 573 17.07 -8.43 35.20
N ASP A 574 18.26 -8.82 34.74
CA ASP A 574 18.94 -8.10 33.64
C ASP A 574 19.09 -8.84 32.30
N GLU A 575 18.48 -10.01 32.08
CA GLU A 575 18.32 -10.59 30.72
C GLU A 575 16.95 -11.27 30.56
N PRO A 576 16.18 -10.99 29.48
CA PRO A 576 14.93 -11.71 29.24
C PRO A 576 15.26 -13.17 28.97
N ALA A 577 14.87 -14.04 29.91
CA ALA A 577 15.01 -15.47 29.73
C ALA A 577 14.27 -15.89 28.44
N PRO A 578 14.88 -16.73 27.59
CA PRO A 578 14.24 -17.16 26.36
C PRO A 578 12.94 -17.92 26.65
N ASP A 579 11.88 -17.58 25.93
CA ASP A 579 10.54 -18.15 26.08
C ASP A 579 10.58 -19.70 25.94
N PRO A 580 10.24 -20.47 27.00
CA PRO A 580 10.29 -21.93 26.98
C PRO A 580 9.29 -22.55 25.98
N VAL A 581 8.18 -21.88 25.66
CA VAL A 581 7.25 -22.33 24.61
C VAL A 581 7.93 -22.24 23.26
N ARG A 582 8.56 -21.09 22.96
CA ARG A 582 9.33 -20.88 21.73
C ARG A 582 10.42 -21.93 21.54
N GLN A 583 11.24 -22.18 22.58
CA GLN A 583 12.29 -23.21 22.53
C GLN A 583 11.74 -24.61 22.23
N THR A 584 10.58 -24.95 22.81
CA THR A 584 9.94 -26.25 22.59
C THR A 584 9.44 -26.37 21.16
N LEU A 585 8.82 -25.32 20.62
CA LEU A 585 8.36 -25.28 19.23
C LEU A 585 9.53 -25.39 18.24
N ASP A 586 10.63 -24.69 18.49
CA ASP A 586 11.85 -24.80 17.68
C ASP A 586 12.45 -26.21 17.73
N ALA A 587 12.43 -26.86 18.90
CA ALA A 587 12.88 -28.24 19.04
C ALA A 587 11.98 -29.24 18.30
N ILE A 588 10.65 -29.05 18.35
CA ILE A 588 9.68 -29.83 17.56
C ILE A 588 9.93 -29.62 16.05
N ALA A 589 10.13 -28.36 15.62
CA ALA A 589 10.42 -28.03 14.23
C ALA A 589 11.67 -28.76 13.72
N ALA A 590 12.74 -28.77 14.52
CA ALA A 590 13.99 -29.43 14.19
C ALA A 590 13.88 -30.97 14.15
N GLU A 591 13.17 -31.58 15.09
CA GLU A 591 13.00 -33.04 15.17
C GLU A 591 12.20 -33.59 13.99
N PHE A 592 11.10 -32.92 13.64
CA PHE A 592 10.19 -33.41 12.59
C PHE A 592 10.45 -32.79 11.20
N GLY A 593 11.39 -31.85 11.10
CA GLY A 593 11.69 -31.13 9.86
C GLY A 593 10.52 -30.29 9.34
N VAL A 594 9.68 -29.79 10.25
CA VAL A 594 8.48 -29.00 9.92
C VAL A 594 8.75 -27.52 10.03
N THR A 595 8.09 -26.73 9.18
CA THR A 595 8.17 -25.26 9.19
C THR A 595 6.85 -24.68 8.72
N LEU A 596 6.44 -23.56 9.30
CA LEU A 596 5.24 -22.83 8.91
C LEU A 596 5.60 -21.39 8.59
N SER A 597 5.22 -20.92 7.41
CA SER A 597 5.40 -19.52 7.04
C SER A 597 4.50 -18.62 7.87
N GLU A 598 5.09 -17.65 8.56
CA GLU A 598 4.36 -16.60 9.28
C GLU A 598 3.54 -15.76 8.29
N GLU A 599 4.16 -15.33 7.19
CA GLU A 599 3.51 -14.57 6.11
C GLU A 599 2.27 -15.30 5.56
N ALA A 600 2.38 -16.60 5.27
CA ALA A 600 1.26 -17.37 4.74
C ALA A 600 0.08 -17.49 5.73
N LEU A 601 0.38 -17.55 7.02
CA LEU A 601 -0.64 -17.67 8.06
C LEU A 601 -1.24 -16.31 8.46
N VAL A 602 -0.46 -15.24 8.48
CA VAL A 602 -0.94 -13.92 8.89
C VAL A 602 -1.63 -13.21 7.72
N ASP A 603 -0.96 -13.10 6.59
CA ASP A 603 -1.40 -12.28 5.46
C ASP A 603 -1.99 -13.10 4.30
N GLY A 604 -1.60 -14.38 4.22
CA GLY A 604 -2.02 -15.29 3.17
C GLY A 604 -3.50 -15.71 3.22
N ARG A 605 -4.01 -16.10 2.06
CA ARG A 605 -5.30 -16.80 1.92
C ARG A 605 -5.05 -18.28 1.67
N LEU A 606 -5.56 -19.11 2.55
CA LEU A 606 -5.36 -20.56 2.52
C LEU A 606 -6.70 -21.28 2.47
N ASP A 607 -6.75 -22.40 1.76
CA ASP A 607 -7.92 -23.26 1.76
C ASP A 607 -8.29 -23.65 3.19
N ALA A 608 -9.58 -23.80 3.44
CA ALA A 608 -10.08 -24.03 4.79
C ALA A 608 -11.15 -25.11 4.83
N PHE A 609 -11.36 -25.72 5.98
CA PHE A 609 -12.47 -26.63 6.19
C PHE A 609 -12.89 -26.66 7.66
N GLU A 610 -14.14 -27.04 7.91
CA GLU A 610 -14.63 -27.26 9.26
C GLU A 610 -14.20 -28.64 9.75
N THR A 611 -13.54 -28.71 10.90
CA THR A 611 -13.12 -29.98 11.52
C THR A 611 -14.28 -30.67 12.22
N VAL A 612 -14.17 -31.99 12.41
CA VAL A 612 -14.93 -32.69 13.45
C VAL A 612 -14.70 -32.04 14.82
N SER A 613 -15.62 -32.27 15.77
CA SER A 613 -15.47 -31.77 17.14
C SER A 613 -14.23 -32.37 17.81
N TRP A 614 -13.39 -31.52 18.42
CA TRP A 614 -12.24 -31.95 19.24
C TRP A 614 -12.65 -32.35 20.66
N LEU A 615 -13.95 -32.30 20.94
CA LEU A 615 -14.56 -32.80 22.18
C LEU A 615 -15.39 -34.05 21.86
N ARG A 616 -15.38 -35.03 22.77
CA ARG A 616 -16.33 -36.16 22.77
C ARG A 616 -17.72 -35.72 23.22
N GLU A 617 -18.72 -36.47 22.76
CA GLU A 617 -20.09 -36.31 23.21
C GLU A 617 -20.18 -36.47 24.75
N PRO A 618 -20.94 -35.58 25.45
CA PRO A 618 -21.23 -35.76 26.86
C PRO A 618 -21.89 -37.11 27.11
N ARG A 619 -21.40 -37.84 28.12
CA ARG A 619 -22.04 -39.09 28.57
C ARG A 619 -23.24 -38.76 29.45
N ALA A 620 -24.18 -39.71 29.58
CA ALA A 620 -25.32 -39.56 30.48
C ALA A 620 -24.84 -39.24 31.92
N GLY A 621 -25.23 -38.07 32.44
CA GLY A 621 -24.84 -37.59 33.77
C GLY A 621 -23.70 -36.55 33.79
N GLU A 622 -23.08 -36.23 32.65
CA GLU A 622 -22.05 -35.18 32.57
C GLU A 622 -22.69 -33.79 32.33
N SER A 623 -22.35 -32.82 33.18
CA SER A 623 -22.80 -31.42 33.05
C SER A 623 -21.89 -30.63 32.11
N TRP A 624 -22.47 -29.73 31.31
CA TRP A 624 -21.73 -28.80 30.46
C TRP A 624 -22.52 -27.50 30.29
N ALA A 625 -21.84 -26.40 29.94
CA ALA A 625 -22.43 -25.07 29.76
C ALA A 625 -22.04 -24.48 28.40
N TYR A 626 -22.90 -23.62 27.87
CA TYR A 626 -22.65 -22.83 26.65
C TYR A 626 -23.28 -21.45 26.78
N ILE A 627 -22.71 -20.48 26.06
CA ILE A 627 -23.23 -19.12 25.96
C ILE A 627 -23.59 -18.89 24.49
N THR A 628 -24.83 -18.46 24.24
CA THR A 628 -25.27 -18.06 22.90
C THR A 628 -25.43 -16.55 22.89
N MET A 629 -24.67 -15.85 22.05
CA MET A 629 -24.81 -14.41 21.85
C MET A 629 -25.64 -14.17 20.60
N GLY A 630 -26.92 -13.86 20.77
CA GLY A 630 -27.80 -13.52 19.64
C GLY A 630 -27.69 -12.03 19.29
N ARG A 631 -27.52 -11.71 18.01
CA ARG A 631 -27.87 -10.39 17.48
C ARG A 631 -29.39 -10.26 17.54
N PRO A 632 -29.98 -9.18 18.07
CA PRO A 632 -31.43 -9.00 18.01
C PRO A 632 -31.88 -9.01 16.54
N PRO A 633 -33.06 -9.60 16.24
CA PRO A 633 -33.64 -9.50 14.90
C PRO A 633 -33.90 -8.02 14.56
N GLU A 634 -33.57 -7.63 13.33
CA GLU A 634 -33.84 -6.29 12.77
C GLU A 634 -35.33 -5.92 12.78
#